data_AF-A0A3F3IEA6-F1
#
_entry.id   AF-A0A3F3IEA6-F1
#
_cell.length_a   1.000
_cell.length_b   1.000
_cell.length_c   1.000
_cell.angle_alpha   90.00
_cell.angle_beta   90.00
_cell.angle_gamma   90.00
#
_symmetry.space_group_name_H-M   'P 1'
#
loop_
_entity.id
_entity.type
_entity.pdbx_description
1 polymer ?
#
loop_
_entity_poly.entity_id
_entity_poly.type
_entity_poly.pdbx_seq_one_letter_code
_entity_poly.pdbx_strand_id
1 'polypeptide(L)'
;MINSQNYTGRILNFLDLLKDYEVQIPIIQRDYAQGRESQKEIRHNFLNALHSCLINSDPIKLDFIYGSIIDGKFQPLDGQQRLTTLFLLHWYASIKDGNSAGKDIRDLLTRFSYETRISSREFCKALVEESIQEIPNNQKLSEAIIDKNWFYLSWVRDPTIEAMLRTIDAIHEIFFALENLYEKISSNLIEFYFVELENMGLTDDLYIKMNARGKLLTPFENFKAGFQKRIDEENWEEGLPLSECFSTKIDNDWTDFFWDHFRKEDTIDAAQTRFVSAIAMIMHSVERLNSTESRIELLNQLQEDPTQVRPNHYSQRSFKYLTSTFNAYSEKVILTNYLSLKLPFPMWRHAPKSSLLSMIVYDDNSSSTVQRDSATYTQKVLFFAESVFFKKNEHGPNDIYQDWMRVIRNIVSRADIDKDGSRPDIVRSPQSFDGVINLINELSDGCEDIYKFLSEKPTLKSQYARDQINEEIEKARLIQHDSGLKELIFKAEDNELLRGKITFLFHCIGYDLNPENFNADLFVSVSDVVNTYFNNEKSLGNDIRRALLTIEVNGEYEFYSYWWSYWHIAKSTKRRLIDRFREVEYCINHEYFREYFKKFVLGLQNQSPSQMAQSFQSPPSFPNWKLRLIKEESLLNDNNKTNHIAIAEDNSYCFILKSKRPREIEGNLKIE
;
A
#
# COMPACT_ATOMS: atom_id res chain seq x y z
N MET A 1 6.54 37.04 -39.88
CA MET A 1 5.92 38.20 -39.21
C MET A 1 4.48 37.83 -38.92
N ILE A 2 4.22 37.36 -37.71
CA ILE A 2 2.87 37.09 -37.21
C ILE A 2 2.40 38.42 -36.63
N ASN A 3 1.29 38.96 -37.15
CA ASN A 3 0.68 40.17 -36.62
C ASN A 3 0.36 39.96 -35.13
N SER A 4 1.08 40.66 -34.26
CA SER A 4 0.71 40.87 -32.87
C SER A 4 -0.44 41.88 -32.84
N GLN A 5 -1.67 41.42 -33.13
CA GLN A 5 -2.85 42.13 -32.64
C GLN A 5 -2.88 41.96 -31.12
N ASN A 6 -2.69 43.06 -30.40
CA ASN A 6 -2.81 43.10 -28.96
C ASN A 6 -4.26 42.74 -28.58
N TYR A 7 -4.47 41.56 -27.99
CA TYR A 7 -5.73 41.23 -27.34
C TYR A 7 -5.94 42.17 -26.16
N THR A 8 -6.91 43.09 -26.26
CA THR A 8 -7.23 44.00 -25.16
C THR A 8 -8.11 43.28 -24.16
N GLY A 9 -7.51 42.66 -23.14
CA GLY A 9 -8.27 42.13 -22.01
C GLY A 9 -9.04 43.25 -21.31
N ARG A 10 -10.33 43.04 -21.05
CA ARG A 10 -11.20 43.96 -20.29
C ARG A 10 -11.51 43.34 -18.94
N ILE A 11 -11.75 44.17 -17.93
CA ILE A 11 -12.26 43.69 -16.64
C ILE A 11 -13.77 43.91 -16.69
N LEU A 12 -14.54 42.83 -16.53
CA LEU A 12 -16.00 42.86 -16.56
C LEU A 12 -16.56 42.13 -15.34
N ASN A 13 -17.75 42.55 -14.90
CA ASN A 13 -18.61 41.73 -14.04
C ASN A 13 -19.62 40.97 -14.92
N PHE A 14 -20.42 40.10 -14.30
CA PHE A 14 -21.38 39.25 -15.01
C PHE A 14 -22.46 40.05 -15.77
N LEU A 15 -22.97 41.13 -15.17
CA LEU A 15 -24.02 41.94 -15.78
C LEU A 15 -23.51 42.75 -16.96
N ASP A 16 -22.29 43.28 -16.87
CA ASP A 16 -21.66 44.00 -17.98
C ASP A 16 -21.40 43.07 -19.16
N LEU A 17 -20.99 41.82 -18.91
CA LEU A 17 -20.89 40.80 -19.95
C LEU A 17 -22.25 40.55 -20.64
N LEU A 18 -23.34 40.43 -19.87
CA LEU A 18 -24.68 40.24 -20.42
C LEU A 18 -25.26 41.49 -21.08
N LYS A 19 -24.76 42.70 -20.78
CA LYS A 19 -25.13 43.92 -21.52
C LYS A 19 -24.45 43.95 -22.88
N ASP A 20 -23.20 43.52 -22.95
CA ASP A 20 -22.41 43.56 -24.17
C ASP A 20 -22.77 42.39 -25.11
N TYR A 21 -23.00 41.18 -24.58
CA TYR A 21 -23.15 39.96 -25.39
C TYR A 21 -24.32 39.06 -24.97
N GLU A 22 -24.87 38.32 -25.94
CA GLU A 22 -25.68 37.13 -25.63
C GLU A 22 -24.72 35.98 -25.36
N VAL A 23 -24.75 35.39 -24.17
CA VAL A 23 -23.85 34.31 -23.75
C VAL A 23 -24.49 32.97 -24.06
N GLN A 24 -23.80 32.13 -24.83
CA GLN A 24 -24.28 30.83 -25.24
C GLN A 24 -23.26 29.74 -24.95
N ILE A 25 -23.56 28.83 -24.00
CA ILE A 25 -22.66 27.72 -23.66
C ILE A 25 -22.65 26.69 -24.81
N PRO A 26 -21.49 26.43 -25.46
CA PRO A 26 -21.41 25.70 -26.73
C PRO A 26 -21.49 24.16 -26.60
N ILE A 27 -21.66 23.48 -27.75
CA ILE A 27 -21.90 22.03 -27.93
C ILE A 27 -20.89 21.11 -27.25
N ILE A 28 -19.59 21.39 -27.39
CA ILE A 28 -18.52 20.41 -27.09
C ILE A 28 -18.29 20.30 -25.55
N GLN A 29 -19.13 20.96 -24.74
CA GLN A 29 -19.01 21.10 -23.29
C GLN A 29 -19.58 19.89 -22.52
N ARG A 30 -18.92 19.57 -21.39
CA ARG A 30 -19.44 18.62 -20.39
C ARG A 30 -20.64 19.23 -19.64
N ASP A 31 -21.38 18.39 -18.92
CA ASP A 31 -22.43 18.85 -18.00
C ASP A 31 -21.90 19.96 -17.07
N TYR A 32 -22.80 20.73 -16.46
CA TYR A 32 -22.44 21.61 -15.34
C TYR A 32 -21.87 20.78 -14.16
N ALA A 33 -20.55 20.61 -14.14
CA ALA A 33 -19.82 19.64 -13.33
C ALA A 33 -19.57 20.15 -11.91
N GLN A 34 -19.40 21.45 -11.73
CA GLN A 34 -19.25 22.09 -10.41
C GLN A 34 -20.49 21.84 -9.54
N GLY A 35 -21.65 21.76 -10.16
CA GLY A 35 -22.89 21.43 -9.49
C GLY A 35 -23.09 19.93 -9.24
N ARG A 36 -22.15 19.01 -9.48
CA ARG A 36 -22.30 17.55 -9.24
C ARG A 36 -22.17 17.16 -7.76
N GLU A 37 -22.68 15.97 -7.40
CA GLU A 37 -22.67 15.52 -6.00
C GLU A 37 -21.25 15.23 -5.52
N SER A 38 -20.44 14.60 -6.38
CA SER A 38 -19.01 14.36 -6.14
C SER A 38 -18.15 15.63 -6.03
N GLN A 39 -18.69 16.80 -6.40
CA GLN A 39 -17.99 18.09 -6.39
C GLN A 39 -18.52 19.03 -5.30
N LYS A 40 -19.09 18.46 -4.22
CA LYS A 40 -19.64 19.23 -3.09
C LYS A 40 -18.62 20.22 -2.52
N GLU A 41 -17.39 19.77 -2.26
CA GLU A 41 -16.35 20.61 -1.66
C GLU A 41 -15.95 21.79 -2.56
N ILE A 42 -15.71 21.55 -3.86
CA ILE A 42 -15.38 22.62 -4.83
C ILE A 42 -16.52 23.64 -4.92
N ARG A 43 -17.78 23.19 -4.98
CA ARG A 43 -18.95 24.08 -4.99
C ARG A 43 -19.02 24.95 -3.75
N HIS A 44 -18.86 24.36 -2.55
CA HIS A 44 -18.94 25.10 -1.30
C HIS A 44 -17.77 26.07 -1.16
N ASN A 45 -16.55 25.68 -1.53
CA ASN A 45 -15.39 26.57 -1.49
C ASN A 45 -15.58 27.79 -2.40
N PHE A 46 -16.09 27.59 -3.62
CA PHE A 46 -16.38 28.69 -4.54
C PHE A 46 -17.48 29.62 -4.02
N LEU A 47 -18.61 29.08 -3.57
CA LEU A 47 -19.72 29.87 -3.02
C LEU A 47 -19.32 30.60 -1.73
N ASN A 48 -18.54 29.97 -0.86
CA ASN A 48 -18.02 30.60 0.36
C ASN A 48 -17.03 31.73 0.06
N ALA A 49 -16.22 31.60 -1.00
CA ALA A 49 -15.34 32.69 -1.45
C ALA A 49 -16.16 33.90 -1.93
N LEU A 50 -17.20 33.68 -2.73
CA LEU A 50 -18.13 34.74 -3.14
C LEU A 50 -18.85 35.35 -1.92
N HIS A 51 -19.36 34.53 -1.01
CA HIS A 51 -20.03 34.98 0.21
C HIS A 51 -19.12 35.85 1.09
N SER A 52 -17.88 35.42 1.28
CA SER A 52 -16.88 36.15 2.07
C SER A 52 -16.53 37.50 1.44
N CYS A 53 -16.39 37.55 0.12
CA CYS A 53 -16.22 38.78 -0.66
C CYS A 53 -17.37 39.77 -0.40
N LEU A 54 -18.62 39.32 -0.45
CA LEU A 54 -19.81 40.17 -0.26
C LEU A 54 -20.02 40.65 1.20
N ILE A 55 -19.54 39.90 2.20
CA ILE A 55 -19.59 40.32 3.61
C ILE A 55 -18.49 41.34 3.90
N ASN A 56 -17.27 41.03 3.49
CA ASN A 56 -16.09 41.83 3.84
C ASN A 56 -15.88 43.02 2.91
N SER A 57 -16.68 43.12 1.83
CA SER A 57 -16.49 44.10 0.74
C SER A 57 -15.08 44.05 0.15
N ASP A 58 -14.52 42.85 0.05
CA ASP A 58 -13.18 42.59 -0.48
C ASP A 58 -13.32 42.04 -1.90
N PRO A 59 -12.97 42.80 -2.97
CA PRO A 59 -13.20 42.39 -4.34
C PRO A 59 -12.50 41.06 -4.70
N ILE A 60 -13.23 40.14 -5.33
CA ILE A 60 -12.71 38.89 -5.84
C ILE A 60 -12.58 38.94 -7.36
N LYS A 61 -11.44 38.45 -7.87
CA LYS A 61 -11.22 38.31 -9.30
C LYS A 61 -11.26 36.84 -9.71
N LEU A 62 -12.25 36.46 -10.50
CA LEU A 62 -12.55 35.07 -10.88
C LEU A 62 -11.70 34.58 -12.08
N ASP A 63 -10.47 35.06 -12.17
CA ASP A 63 -9.52 34.84 -13.27
C ASP A 63 -10.10 35.15 -14.66
N PHE A 64 -9.68 34.42 -15.70
CA PHE A 64 -10.02 34.70 -17.08
C PHE A 64 -11.35 34.06 -17.51
N ILE A 65 -12.10 34.79 -18.33
CA ILE A 65 -13.23 34.28 -19.12
C ILE A 65 -12.98 34.69 -20.56
N TYR A 66 -12.87 33.73 -21.45
CA TYR A 66 -12.56 34.00 -22.84
C TYR A 66 -13.26 33.05 -23.78
N GLY A 67 -13.47 33.51 -25.01
CA GLY A 67 -14.31 32.83 -25.97
C GLY A 67 -14.37 33.57 -27.29
N SER A 68 -15.03 32.95 -28.25
CA SER A 68 -15.26 33.50 -29.58
C SER A 68 -16.62 34.19 -29.65
N ILE A 69 -16.72 35.24 -30.46
CA ILE A 69 -18.01 35.83 -30.83
C ILE A 69 -18.42 35.25 -32.18
N ILE A 70 -19.55 34.55 -32.19
CA ILE A 70 -20.14 33.94 -33.39
C ILE A 70 -21.56 34.48 -33.53
N ASP A 71 -21.86 35.11 -34.66
CA ASP A 71 -23.18 35.70 -34.95
C ASP A 71 -23.70 36.66 -33.85
N GLY A 72 -22.80 37.43 -33.24
CA GLY A 72 -23.12 38.37 -32.15
C GLY A 72 -23.32 37.73 -30.78
N LYS A 73 -23.11 36.41 -30.65
CA LYS A 73 -23.19 35.65 -29.41
C LYS A 73 -21.80 35.28 -28.91
N PHE A 74 -21.55 35.51 -27.63
CA PHE A 74 -20.33 35.08 -26.98
C PHE A 74 -20.43 33.60 -26.60
N GLN A 75 -19.56 32.79 -27.19
CA GLN A 75 -19.42 31.37 -26.86
C GLN A 75 -18.15 31.17 -26.02
N PRO A 76 -18.27 30.99 -24.69
CA PRO A 76 -17.12 30.83 -23.84
C PRO A 76 -16.36 29.54 -24.14
N LEU A 77 -15.04 29.67 -24.29
CA LEU A 77 -14.05 28.59 -24.37
C LEU A 77 -13.55 28.17 -22.98
N ASP A 78 -13.49 29.11 -22.04
CA ASP A 78 -13.25 28.88 -20.61
C ASP A 78 -14.19 29.77 -19.76
N GLY A 79 -14.44 29.39 -18.51
CA GLY A 79 -15.28 30.15 -17.57
C GLY A 79 -16.76 29.75 -17.52
N GLN A 80 -17.19 28.71 -18.24
CA GLN A 80 -18.60 28.32 -18.38
C GLN A 80 -19.25 27.91 -17.06
N GLN A 81 -18.52 27.17 -16.23
CA GLN A 81 -18.99 26.73 -14.91
C GLN A 81 -19.16 27.94 -13.96
N ARG A 82 -18.21 28.89 -14.03
CA ARG A 82 -18.27 30.16 -13.28
C ARG A 82 -19.46 31.00 -13.75
N LEU A 83 -19.64 31.18 -15.06
CA LEU A 83 -20.76 31.91 -15.64
C LEU A 83 -22.12 31.29 -15.29
N THR A 84 -22.22 29.95 -15.31
CA THR A 84 -23.45 29.24 -14.91
C THR A 84 -23.75 29.46 -13.43
N THR A 85 -22.73 29.41 -12.56
CA THR A 85 -22.91 29.68 -11.12
C THR A 85 -23.34 31.12 -10.87
N LEU A 86 -22.71 32.08 -11.56
CA LEU A 86 -23.06 33.50 -11.48
C LEU A 86 -24.47 33.76 -11.99
N PHE A 87 -24.89 33.13 -13.09
CA PHE A 87 -26.26 33.18 -13.59
C PHE A 87 -27.27 32.74 -12.51
N LEU A 88 -27.05 31.59 -11.86
CA LEU A 88 -27.92 31.08 -10.80
C LEU A 88 -27.95 31.99 -9.58
N LEU A 89 -26.80 32.58 -9.20
CA LEU A 89 -26.71 33.51 -8.07
C LEU A 89 -27.46 34.82 -8.35
N HIS A 90 -27.33 35.37 -9.55
CA HIS A 90 -28.05 36.58 -9.96
C HIS A 90 -29.55 36.33 -10.08
N TRP A 91 -29.95 35.17 -10.61
CA TRP A 91 -31.33 34.74 -10.60
C TRP A 91 -31.89 34.66 -9.18
N TYR A 92 -31.19 33.98 -8.26
CA TYR A 92 -31.61 33.84 -6.86
C TYR A 92 -31.76 35.20 -6.17
N ALA A 93 -30.79 36.09 -6.32
CA ALA A 93 -30.83 37.42 -5.73
C ALA A 93 -31.98 38.28 -6.29
N SER A 94 -32.29 38.14 -7.59
CA SER A 94 -33.39 38.88 -8.23
C SER A 94 -34.77 38.49 -7.67
N ILE A 95 -34.91 37.27 -7.18
CA ILE A 95 -36.15 36.79 -6.54
C ILE A 95 -36.18 37.20 -5.07
N LYS A 96 -35.06 37.00 -4.37
CA LYS A 96 -34.96 37.24 -2.92
C LYS A 96 -35.25 38.70 -2.56
N ASP A 97 -34.67 39.62 -3.32
CA ASP A 97 -34.75 41.05 -3.02
C ASP A 97 -35.83 41.76 -3.87
N GLY A 98 -36.88 41.01 -4.27
CA GLY A 98 -37.82 41.20 -5.39
C GLY A 98 -38.51 42.55 -5.66
N ASN A 99 -38.16 43.64 -4.96
CA ASN A 99 -38.57 45.01 -5.25
C ASN A 99 -37.42 45.95 -5.67
N SER A 100 -36.15 45.58 -5.40
CA SER A 100 -34.95 46.39 -5.76
C SER A 100 -34.34 45.99 -7.11
N ALA A 101 -34.71 44.81 -7.60
CA ALA A 101 -34.33 44.26 -8.89
C ALA A 101 -35.33 44.73 -9.97
N GLY A 102 -35.02 45.82 -10.69
CA GLY A 102 -35.88 46.33 -11.77
C GLY A 102 -36.15 45.28 -12.86
N LYS A 103 -37.23 45.44 -13.65
CA LYS A 103 -37.57 44.56 -14.79
C LYS A 103 -36.38 44.26 -15.71
N ASP A 104 -35.47 45.22 -15.82
CA ASP A 104 -34.25 45.17 -16.63
C ASP A 104 -33.32 43.97 -16.32
N ILE A 105 -33.29 43.43 -15.09
CA ILE A 105 -32.41 42.28 -14.78
C ILE A 105 -32.92 40.98 -15.36
N ARG A 106 -34.24 40.74 -15.33
CA ARG A 106 -34.81 39.50 -15.86
C ARG A 106 -34.58 39.45 -17.36
N ASP A 107 -34.77 40.59 -18.03
CA ASP A 107 -34.47 40.75 -19.45
C ASP A 107 -32.97 40.50 -19.75
N LEU A 108 -32.06 41.01 -18.91
CA LEU A 108 -30.62 40.71 -19.06
C LEU A 108 -30.30 39.21 -18.87
N LEU A 109 -30.90 38.55 -17.87
CA LEU A 109 -30.66 37.12 -17.62
C LEU A 109 -31.15 36.22 -18.75
N THR A 110 -32.16 36.63 -19.53
CA THR A 110 -32.57 35.89 -20.74
C THR A 110 -31.49 35.82 -21.82
N ARG A 111 -30.47 36.68 -21.74
CA ARG A 111 -29.31 36.67 -22.66
C ARG A 111 -28.28 35.59 -22.31
N PHE A 112 -28.51 34.77 -21.28
CA PHE A 112 -27.70 33.60 -20.95
C PHE A 112 -28.42 32.30 -21.37
N SER A 113 -27.77 31.46 -22.17
CA SER A 113 -28.40 30.27 -22.76
C SER A 113 -27.42 29.11 -23.03
N TYR A 114 -27.97 27.95 -23.39
CA TYR A 114 -27.23 26.77 -23.85
C TYR A 114 -27.53 26.50 -25.33
N GLU A 115 -26.53 26.15 -26.14
CA GLU A 115 -26.68 26.03 -27.60
C GLU A 115 -27.50 24.80 -28.03
N THR A 116 -27.09 23.59 -27.64
CA THR A 116 -27.66 22.33 -28.17
C THR A 116 -28.33 21.43 -27.16
N ARG A 117 -28.19 21.72 -25.86
CA ARG A 117 -28.97 21.05 -24.82
C ARG A 117 -30.33 21.70 -24.68
N ILE A 118 -31.27 21.21 -25.47
CA ILE A 118 -32.65 21.72 -25.51
C ILE A 118 -33.24 21.79 -24.09
N SER A 119 -33.11 20.72 -23.29
CA SER A 119 -33.58 20.68 -21.91
C SER A 119 -32.97 21.78 -21.03
N SER A 120 -31.64 21.94 -21.01
CA SER A 120 -30.98 22.96 -20.19
C SER A 120 -31.32 24.38 -20.65
N ARG A 121 -31.43 24.60 -21.97
CA ARG A 121 -31.85 25.88 -22.55
C ARG A 121 -33.27 26.25 -22.16
N GLU A 122 -34.22 25.34 -22.37
CA GLU A 122 -35.63 25.59 -22.01
C GLU A 122 -35.78 25.77 -20.50
N PHE A 123 -35.01 25.03 -19.69
CA PHE A 123 -34.99 25.21 -18.23
C PHE A 123 -34.47 26.60 -17.83
N CYS A 124 -33.30 27.03 -18.31
CA CYS A 124 -32.78 28.37 -17.98
C CYS A 124 -33.74 29.48 -18.39
N LYS A 125 -34.38 29.35 -19.56
CA LYS A 125 -35.40 30.29 -20.03
C LYS A 125 -36.62 30.31 -19.10
N ALA A 126 -37.22 29.15 -18.83
CA ALA A 126 -38.39 29.03 -17.96
C ALA A 126 -38.09 29.51 -16.53
N LEU A 127 -36.89 29.22 -16.02
CA LEU A 127 -36.44 29.64 -14.69
C LEU A 127 -36.47 31.18 -14.53
N VAL A 128 -36.13 31.92 -15.59
CA VAL A 128 -36.14 33.40 -15.60
C VAL A 128 -37.54 33.96 -15.87
N GLU A 129 -38.27 33.41 -16.85
CA GLU A 129 -39.58 33.93 -17.30
C GLU A 129 -40.71 33.64 -16.31
N GLU A 130 -40.78 32.41 -15.80
CA GLU A 130 -41.88 31.89 -14.97
C GLU A 130 -41.57 31.94 -13.46
N SER A 131 -40.58 32.76 -13.10
CA SER A 131 -39.96 32.97 -11.79
C SER A 131 -40.85 32.71 -10.56
N ILE A 132 -40.24 32.19 -9.48
CA ILE A 132 -40.94 31.94 -8.21
C ILE A 132 -41.20 33.28 -7.49
N GLN A 133 -42.40 33.49 -6.97
CA GLN A 133 -42.78 34.74 -6.31
C GLN A 133 -42.28 34.89 -4.86
N GLU A 134 -42.01 33.77 -4.17
CA GLU A 134 -41.52 33.76 -2.77
C GLU A 134 -40.48 32.65 -2.55
N ILE A 135 -39.40 32.97 -1.83
CA ILE A 135 -38.37 32.00 -1.44
C ILE A 135 -38.76 31.41 -0.07
N PRO A 136 -38.96 30.08 0.04
CA PRO A 136 -39.28 29.46 1.32
C PRO A 136 -38.07 29.52 2.27
N ASN A 137 -38.33 29.73 3.57
CA ASN A 137 -37.28 29.83 4.60
C ASN A 137 -36.75 28.44 5.07
N ASN A 138 -37.61 27.41 5.07
CA ASN A 138 -37.32 26.10 5.70
C ASN A 138 -37.43 24.90 4.74
N GLN A 139 -37.33 25.12 3.42
CA GLN A 139 -37.41 24.04 2.42
C GLN A 139 -36.32 24.18 1.37
N LYS A 140 -35.96 23.07 0.72
CA LYS A 140 -35.07 23.11 -0.44
C LYS A 140 -35.75 23.89 -1.56
N LEU A 141 -35.08 24.92 -2.07
CA LEU A 141 -35.61 25.74 -3.15
C LEU A 141 -35.77 24.91 -4.44
N SER A 142 -34.94 23.89 -4.65
CA SER A 142 -35.09 22.95 -5.76
C SER A 142 -36.44 22.21 -5.75
N GLU A 143 -36.95 21.79 -4.59
CA GLU A 143 -38.25 21.12 -4.48
C GLU A 143 -39.39 22.07 -4.86
N ALA A 144 -39.31 23.33 -4.44
CA ALA A 144 -40.29 24.37 -4.81
C ALA A 144 -40.25 24.74 -6.30
N ILE A 145 -39.09 24.61 -6.97
CA ILE A 145 -38.96 24.76 -8.44
C ILE A 145 -39.60 23.57 -9.15
N ILE A 146 -39.33 22.34 -8.70
CA ILE A 146 -39.84 21.12 -9.32
C ILE A 146 -41.37 21.05 -9.26
N ASP A 147 -41.99 21.58 -8.21
CA ASP A 147 -43.45 21.60 -8.01
C ASP A 147 -44.19 22.64 -8.89
N LYS A 148 -43.47 23.47 -9.67
CA LYS A 148 -44.12 24.45 -10.56
C LYS A 148 -44.71 23.81 -11.80
N ASN A 149 -45.85 24.34 -12.24
CA ASN A 149 -46.58 23.87 -13.42
C ASN A 149 -45.79 24.00 -14.74
N TRP A 150 -44.82 24.90 -14.81
CA TRP A 150 -43.92 25.08 -15.95
C TRP A 150 -42.73 24.13 -15.94
N PHE A 151 -42.46 23.43 -14.83
CA PHE A 151 -41.31 22.54 -14.72
C PHE A 151 -41.63 21.17 -15.34
N TYR A 152 -40.89 20.78 -16.37
CA TYR A 152 -41.04 19.46 -16.98
C TYR A 152 -40.29 18.40 -16.18
N LEU A 153 -40.99 17.40 -15.62
CA LEU A 153 -40.38 16.34 -14.80
C LEU A 153 -39.22 15.59 -15.49
N SER A 154 -39.20 15.53 -16.83
CA SER A 154 -38.08 14.96 -17.58
C SER A 154 -36.75 15.70 -17.37
N TRP A 155 -36.78 16.97 -17.00
CA TRP A 155 -35.60 17.79 -16.74
C TRP A 155 -34.78 17.32 -15.54
N VAL A 156 -35.39 16.64 -14.56
CA VAL A 156 -34.65 16.03 -13.43
C VAL A 156 -33.62 15.00 -13.91
N ARG A 157 -33.83 14.41 -15.10
CA ARG A 157 -32.90 13.43 -15.68
C ARG A 157 -31.77 14.06 -16.48
N ASP A 158 -31.77 15.38 -16.68
CA ASP A 158 -30.65 16.10 -17.29
C ASP A 158 -29.58 16.38 -16.23
N PRO A 159 -28.35 15.84 -16.36
CA PRO A 159 -27.30 16.03 -15.36
C PRO A 159 -26.93 17.49 -15.11
N THR A 160 -27.12 18.38 -16.09
CA THR A 160 -26.86 19.81 -15.95
C THR A 160 -27.94 20.48 -15.13
N ILE A 161 -29.22 20.17 -15.37
CA ILE A 161 -30.34 20.75 -14.62
C ILE A 161 -30.31 20.23 -13.18
N GLU A 162 -30.05 18.94 -12.99
CA GLU A 162 -29.86 18.36 -11.66
C GLU A 162 -28.73 19.06 -10.89
N ALA A 163 -27.61 19.36 -11.56
CA ALA A 163 -26.51 20.10 -10.99
C ALA A 163 -26.83 21.58 -10.69
N MET A 164 -27.65 22.22 -11.53
CA MET A 164 -28.15 23.58 -11.29
C MET A 164 -29.05 23.61 -10.06
N LEU A 165 -30.00 22.68 -9.94
CA LEU A 165 -30.90 22.56 -8.77
C LEU A 165 -30.12 22.37 -7.46
N ARG A 166 -29.12 21.47 -7.45
CA ARG A 166 -28.25 21.27 -6.28
C ARG A 166 -27.39 22.49 -5.96
N THR A 167 -27.04 23.30 -6.96
CA THR A 167 -26.33 24.57 -6.74
C THR A 167 -27.27 25.66 -6.22
N ILE A 168 -28.50 25.72 -6.71
CA ILE A 168 -29.54 26.63 -6.19
C ILE A 168 -29.77 26.38 -4.70
N ASP A 169 -29.86 25.11 -4.28
CA ASP A 169 -30.00 24.77 -2.86
C ASP A 169 -28.80 25.25 -2.02
N ALA A 170 -27.58 25.08 -2.54
CA ALA A 170 -26.37 25.56 -1.85
C ALA A 170 -26.28 27.10 -1.80
N ILE A 171 -26.71 27.78 -2.87
CA ILE A 171 -26.83 29.24 -2.89
C ILE A 171 -27.86 29.69 -1.86
N HIS A 172 -29.00 29.02 -1.78
CA HIS A 172 -30.02 29.31 -0.78
C HIS A 172 -29.44 29.15 0.63
N GLU A 173 -28.82 28.02 0.94
CA GLU A 173 -28.20 27.75 2.26
C GLU A 173 -27.17 28.83 2.66
N ILE A 174 -26.31 29.25 1.73
CA ILE A 174 -25.19 30.17 2.03
C ILE A 174 -25.65 31.65 2.04
N PHE A 175 -26.49 32.07 1.09
CA PHE A 175 -26.79 33.49 0.86
C PHE A 175 -28.17 33.94 1.41
N PHE A 176 -28.97 33.05 2.00
CA PHE A 176 -30.30 33.40 2.52
C PHE A 176 -30.25 34.46 3.64
N ALA A 177 -29.24 34.45 4.51
CA ALA A 177 -29.14 35.42 5.60
C ALA A 177 -28.64 36.82 5.17
N LEU A 178 -28.13 36.99 3.94
CA LEU A 178 -27.54 38.24 3.49
C LEU A 178 -28.57 39.26 2.98
N GLU A 179 -28.72 40.39 3.66
CA GLU A 179 -29.55 41.50 3.18
C GLU A 179 -28.89 42.24 1.98
N ASN A 180 -29.72 42.81 1.11
CA ASN A 180 -29.33 43.56 -0.09
C ASN A 180 -28.37 42.78 -1.00
N LEU A 181 -28.62 41.48 -1.16
CA LEU A 181 -27.80 40.58 -1.96
C LEU A 181 -27.67 41.06 -3.40
N TYR A 182 -28.76 41.50 -4.01
CA TYR A 182 -28.81 41.99 -5.39
C TYR A 182 -27.88 43.18 -5.60
N GLU A 183 -27.93 44.17 -4.72
CA GLU A 183 -27.11 45.38 -4.82
C GLU A 183 -25.61 45.05 -4.67
N LYS A 184 -25.29 44.11 -3.76
CA LYS A 184 -23.92 43.64 -3.53
C LYS A 184 -23.35 42.87 -4.72
N ILE A 185 -24.09 41.93 -5.31
CA ILE A 185 -23.58 41.15 -6.45
C ILE A 185 -23.54 41.96 -7.76
N SER A 186 -24.37 43.00 -7.87
CA SER A 186 -24.40 43.89 -9.04
C SER A 186 -23.28 44.95 -9.01
N SER A 187 -22.49 44.98 -7.95
CA SER A 187 -21.32 45.87 -7.81
C SER A 187 -20.07 45.27 -8.44
N ASN A 188 -18.97 46.04 -8.47
CA ASN A 188 -17.67 45.61 -8.96
C ASN A 188 -16.88 44.74 -7.95
N LEU A 189 -17.57 44.09 -7.01
CA LEU A 189 -16.95 43.17 -6.06
C LEU A 189 -16.61 41.82 -6.69
N ILE A 190 -17.34 41.40 -7.73
CA ILE A 190 -17.10 40.12 -8.42
C ILE A 190 -16.78 40.43 -9.89
N GLU A 191 -15.50 40.37 -10.23
CA GLU A 191 -15.00 40.68 -11.58
C GLU A 191 -14.19 39.53 -12.17
N PHE A 192 -14.02 39.53 -13.49
CA PHE A 192 -13.13 38.62 -14.19
C PHE A 192 -12.42 39.32 -15.36
N TYR A 193 -11.30 38.75 -15.79
CA TYR A 193 -10.58 39.20 -16.98
C TYR A 193 -11.24 38.61 -18.22
N PHE A 194 -12.00 39.44 -18.93
CA PHE A 194 -12.63 39.07 -20.19
C PHE A 194 -11.67 39.23 -21.37
N VAL A 195 -11.54 38.18 -22.18
CA VAL A 195 -10.75 38.21 -23.43
C VAL A 195 -11.60 37.70 -24.58
N GLU A 196 -11.80 38.56 -25.57
CA GLU A 196 -12.41 38.20 -26.84
C GLU A 196 -11.36 37.60 -27.77
N LEU A 197 -11.68 36.44 -28.36
CA LEU A 197 -10.83 35.80 -29.36
C LEU A 197 -11.42 36.04 -30.76
N GLU A 198 -10.83 36.96 -31.53
CA GLU A 198 -11.23 37.24 -32.91
C GLU A 198 -10.94 36.03 -33.82
N ASN A 199 -11.96 35.56 -34.55
CA ASN A 199 -11.85 34.64 -35.71
C ASN A 199 -10.92 33.42 -35.55
N MET A 200 -10.82 32.86 -34.35
CA MET A 200 -10.30 31.50 -34.17
C MET A 200 -11.47 30.55 -34.40
N GLY A 201 -11.73 30.19 -35.66
CA GLY A 201 -12.58 29.04 -35.96
C GLY A 201 -12.10 27.86 -35.14
N LEU A 202 -12.95 27.38 -34.23
CA LEU A 202 -12.64 26.30 -33.29
C LEU A 202 -12.15 25.07 -34.08
N THR A 203 -10.84 24.83 -34.13
CA THR A 203 -10.36 23.49 -34.47
C THR A 203 -10.57 22.63 -33.22
N ASP A 204 -11.35 21.55 -33.34
CA ASP A 204 -11.65 20.59 -32.28
C ASP A 204 -10.42 20.18 -31.45
N ASP A 205 -9.23 20.19 -32.06
CA ASP A 205 -7.94 19.93 -31.42
C ASP A 205 -7.54 20.90 -30.30
N LEU A 206 -7.75 22.21 -30.47
CA LEU A 206 -7.43 23.20 -29.43
C LEU A 206 -8.39 23.02 -28.24
N TYR A 207 -9.65 22.74 -28.55
CA TYR A 207 -10.69 22.46 -27.58
C TYR A 207 -10.43 21.17 -26.78
N ILE A 208 -10.04 20.08 -27.44
CA ILE A 208 -9.69 18.81 -26.79
C ILE A 208 -8.47 18.99 -25.86
N LYS A 209 -7.44 19.72 -26.31
CA LYS A 209 -6.24 20.01 -25.51
C LYS A 209 -6.52 20.91 -24.31
N MET A 210 -7.45 21.86 -24.44
CA MET A 210 -7.83 22.77 -23.34
C MET A 210 -8.77 22.09 -22.33
N ASN A 211 -9.71 21.26 -22.78
CA ASN A 211 -10.56 20.47 -21.87
C ASN A 211 -9.85 19.28 -21.21
N ALA A 212 -8.72 18.83 -21.77
CA ALA A 212 -7.82 17.91 -21.09
C ALA A 212 -7.26 18.53 -19.79
N ARG A 213 -7.09 19.87 -19.72
CA ARG A 213 -6.68 20.61 -18.51
C ARG A 213 -7.78 20.75 -17.46
N GLY A 214 -9.05 20.58 -17.84
CA GLY A 214 -10.19 20.50 -16.92
C GLY A 214 -10.41 19.12 -16.30
N LYS A 215 -9.49 18.16 -16.51
CA LYS A 215 -9.45 16.94 -15.70
C LYS A 215 -9.05 17.33 -14.28
N LEU A 216 -9.75 16.78 -13.29
CA LEU A 216 -9.31 16.86 -11.90
C LEU A 216 -7.86 16.36 -11.83
N LEU A 217 -7.02 17.10 -11.12
CA LEU A 217 -5.68 16.65 -10.80
C LEU A 217 -5.81 15.26 -10.15
N THR A 218 -4.96 14.34 -10.58
CA THR A 218 -4.89 13.03 -9.96
C THR A 218 -4.40 13.18 -8.51
N PRO A 219 -4.58 12.17 -7.64
CA PRO A 219 -4.05 12.25 -6.29
C PRO A 219 -2.54 12.56 -6.26
N PHE A 220 -1.77 12.01 -7.20
CA PHE A 220 -0.35 12.31 -7.36
C PHE A 220 -0.10 13.77 -7.74
N GLU A 221 -0.81 14.30 -8.73
CA GLU A 221 -0.64 15.69 -9.16
C GLU A 221 -1.03 16.69 -8.07
N ASN A 222 -2.07 16.39 -7.27
CA ASN A 222 -2.40 17.19 -6.09
C ASN A 222 -1.27 17.14 -5.03
N PHE A 223 -0.71 15.96 -4.76
CA PHE A 223 0.44 15.81 -3.88
C PHE A 223 1.65 16.61 -4.42
N LYS A 224 1.98 16.46 -5.70
CA LYS A 224 3.12 17.13 -6.36
C LYS A 224 3.01 18.65 -6.23
N ALA A 225 1.87 19.23 -6.58
CA ALA A 225 1.64 20.67 -6.48
C ALA A 225 1.76 21.19 -5.03
N GLY A 226 1.13 20.49 -4.08
CA GLY A 226 1.23 20.84 -2.66
C GLY A 226 2.64 20.64 -2.08
N PHE A 227 3.38 19.66 -2.59
CA PHE A 227 4.73 19.35 -2.14
C PHE A 227 5.73 20.37 -2.65
N GLN A 228 5.64 20.78 -3.91
CA GLN A 228 6.43 21.89 -4.47
C GLN A 228 6.21 23.18 -3.65
N LYS A 229 4.95 23.55 -3.41
CA LYS A 229 4.63 24.72 -2.59
C LYS A 229 5.32 24.68 -1.22
N ARG A 230 5.29 23.52 -0.56
CA ARG A 230 5.94 23.36 0.75
C ARG A 230 7.47 23.46 0.67
N ILE A 231 8.07 22.84 -0.35
CA ILE A 231 9.52 22.91 -0.60
C ILE A 231 9.96 24.38 -0.73
N ASP A 232 9.19 25.19 -1.46
CA ASP A 232 9.45 26.61 -1.67
C ASP A 232 9.25 27.43 -0.38
N GLU A 233 8.14 27.21 0.34
CA GLU A 233 7.84 27.91 1.60
C GLU A 233 8.89 27.65 2.69
N GLU A 234 9.42 26.42 2.75
CA GLU A 234 10.40 25.99 3.76
C GLU A 234 11.86 26.11 3.28
N ASN A 235 12.08 26.58 2.05
CA ASN A 235 13.40 26.74 1.42
C ASN A 235 14.27 25.47 1.46
N TRP A 236 13.69 24.29 1.22
CA TRP A 236 14.44 23.02 1.32
C TRP A 236 15.51 22.83 0.24
N GLU A 237 15.39 23.58 -0.86
CA GLU A 237 16.26 23.52 -2.05
C GLU A 237 17.12 24.79 -2.22
N GLU A 238 17.27 25.59 -1.16
CA GLU A 238 18.09 26.80 -1.20
C GLU A 238 19.53 26.48 -1.68
N GLY A 239 19.97 27.17 -2.73
CA GLY A 239 21.30 27.00 -3.32
C GLY A 239 21.44 25.86 -4.34
N LEU A 240 20.38 25.11 -4.64
CA LEU A 240 20.39 24.13 -5.72
C LEU A 240 20.17 24.80 -7.09
N PRO A 241 20.83 24.31 -8.16
CA PRO A 241 20.55 24.76 -9.51
C PRO A 241 19.16 24.30 -9.94
N LEU A 242 18.46 25.09 -10.76
CA LEU A 242 17.11 24.79 -11.25
C LEU A 242 16.99 23.40 -11.88
N SER A 243 18.05 22.89 -12.52
CA SER A 243 18.08 21.55 -13.11
C SER A 243 17.99 20.41 -12.08
N GLU A 244 18.41 20.67 -10.84
CA GLU A 244 18.41 19.70 -9.73
C GLU A 244 17.22 19.91 -8.76
N CYS A 245 16.43 20.98 -8.95
CA CYS A 245 15.24 21.21 -8.15
C CYS A 245 14.17 20.14 -8.41
N PHE A 246 13.38 19.85 -7.38
CA PHE A 246 12.31 18.85 -7.39
C PHE A 246 11.35 19.08 -8.54
N SER A 247 10.91 20.32 -8.77
CA SER A 247 10.01 20.70 -9.88
C SER A 247 10.53 20.25 -11.25
N THR A 248 11.82 20.43 -11.52
CA THR A 248 12.42 20.03 -12.80
C THR A 248 12.63 18.52 -12.87
N LYS A 249 13.15 17.90 -11.81
CA LYS A 249 13.45 16.47 -11.79
C LYS A 249 12.20 15.60 -11.85
N ILE A 250 11.13 15.99 -11.14
CA ILE A 250 9.89 15.22 -11.10
C ILE A 250 9.16 15.22 -12.44
N ASP A 251 9.19 16.32 -13.19
CA ASP A 251 8.50 16.43 -14.48
C ASP A 251 9.34 15.94 -15.67
N ASN A 252 10.66 15.76 -15.50
CA ASN A 252 11.57 15.23 -16.52
C ASN A 252 12.16 13.89 -16.05
N ASP A 253 13.41 13.88 -15.59
CA ASP A 253 14.22 12.68 -15.27
C ASP A 253 13.46 11.55 -14.57
N TRP A 254 12.70 11.87 -13.51
CA TRP A 254 11.99 10.85 -12.74
C TRP A 254 10.68 10.41 -13.40
N THR A 255 10.02 11.31 -14.13
CA THR A 255 8.84 10.94 -14.95
C THR A 255 9.25 10.04 -16.10
N ASP A 256 10.32 10.38 -16.83
CA ASP A 256 10.86 9.55 -17.92
C ASP A 256 11.28 8.17 -17.41
N PHE A 257 12.00 8.10 -16.28
CA PHE A 257 12.37 6.85 -15.63
C PHE A 257 11.15 5.97 -15.30
N PHE A 258 10.11 6.57 -14.70
CA PHE A 258 8.88 5.83 -14.39
C PHE A 258 8.09 5.47 -15.65
N TRP A 259 8.12 6.29 -16.69
CA TRP A 259 7.40 6.04 -17.93
C TRP A 259 7.99 4.88 -18.71
N ASP A 260 9.32 4.80 -18.79
CA ASP A 260 10.03 3.78 -19.55
C ASP A 260 9.94 2.40 -18.91
N HIS A 261 9.92 2.33 -17.57
CA HIS A 261 9.98 1.06 -16.84
C HIS A 261 8.68 0.71 -16.11
N PHE A 262 7.86 1.71 -15.79
CA PHE A 262 6.69 1.55 -14.92
C PHE A 262 5.39 2.23 -15.42
N ARG A 263 5.22 2.41 -16.73
CA ARG A 263 3.94 2.79 -17.34
C ARG A 263 2.92 1.65 -17.40
N LYS A 264 1.72 1.87 -16.87
CA LYS A 264 0.57 0.97 -17.02
C LYS A 264 -0.68 1.77 -17.38
N GLU A 265 -1.45 1.29 -18.35
CA GLU A 265 -2.68 1.98 -18.82
C GLU A 265 -2.40 3.44 -19.23
N ASP A 266 -1.22 3.67 -19.83
CA ASP A 266 -0.71 5.00 -20.25
C ASP A 266 -0.67 6.06 -19.14
N THR A 267 -0.43 5.62 -17.90
CA THR A 267 -0.15 6.48 -16.73
C THR A 267 0.95 5.88 -15.85
N ILE A 268 1.56 6.74 -15.03
CA ILE A 268 2.54 6.38 -13.99
C ILE A 268 2.12 6.87 -12.59
N ASP A 269 0.96 7.52 -12.46
CA ASP A 269 0.54 8.21 -11.25
C ASP A 269 0.41 7.26 -10.06
N ALA A 270 -0.10 6.05 -10.30
CA ALA A 270 -0.21 5.02 -9.27
C ALA A 270 1.18 4.55 -8.80
N ALA A 271 2.11 4.36 -9.73
CA ALA A 271 3.49 3.96 -9.44
C ALA A 271 4.20 5.04 -8.61
N GLN A 272 4.09 6.31 -9.02
CA GLN A 272 4.67 7.45 -8.31
C GLN A 272 4.02 7.64 -6.93
N THR A 273 2.69 7.55 -6.82
CA THR A 273 1.96 7.64 -5.54
C THR A 273 2.40 6.55 -4.57
N ARG A 274 2.50 5.30 -5.04
CA ARG A 274 2.96 4.16 -4.22
C ARG A 274 4.40 4.36 -3.76
N PHE A 275 5.26 4.88 -4.63
CA PHE A 275 6.66 5.18 -4.30
C PHE A 275 6.76 6.25 -3.20
N VAL A 276 6.15 7.43 -3.40
CA VAL A 276 6.21 8.52 -2.41
C VAL A 276 5.57 8.07 -1.09
N SER A 277 4.41 7.40 -1.13
CA SER A 277 3.76 6.88 0.08
C SER A 277 4.63 5.88 0.85
N ALA A 278 5.30 4.95 0.16
CA ALA A 278 6.22 4.02 0.79
C ALA A 278 7.40 4.73 1.47
N ILE A 279 7.96 5.76 0.83
CA ILE A 279 9.04 6.58 1.39
C ILE A 279 8.56 7.33 2.64
N ALA A 280 7.36 7.92 2.61
CA ALA A 280 6.78 8.60 3.77
C ALA A 280 6.65 7.62 4.96
N MET A 281 6.10 6.41 4.72
CA MET A 281 6.00 5.38 5.75
C MET A 281 7.36 5.02 6.36
N ILE A 282 8.35 4.74 5.50
CA ILE A 282 9.72 4.40 5.92
C ILE A 282 10.31 5.53 6.77
N MET A 283 10.25 6.76 6.28
CA MET A 283 10.92 7.88 6.93
C MET A 283 10.26 8.27 8.25
N HIS A 284 8.94 8.11 8.39
CA HIS A 284 8.30 8.24 9.69
C HIS A 284 8.84 7.24 10.72
N SER A 285 9.10 5.99 10.31
CA SER A 285 9.71 4.96 11.17
C SER A 285 11.20 5.18 11.44
N VAL A 286 11.93 5.80 10.53
CA VAL A 286 13.35 6.16 10.71
C VAL A 286 13.52 7.38 11.62
N GLU A 287 12.75 8.44 11.39
CA GLU A 287 12.93 9.72 12.08
C GLU A 287 12.28 9.73 13.46
N ARG A 288 11.17 8.99 13.63
CA ARG A 288 10.45 8.81 14.90
C ARG A 288 10.13 10.13 15.63
N LEU A 289 9.86 11.20 14.86
CA LEU A 289 9.57 12.53 15.39
C LEU A 289 8.24 12.59 16.16
N ASN A 290 7.26 11.82 15.70
CA ASN A 290 5.92 11.76 16.31
C ASN A 290 5.85 10.67 17.39
N SER A 291 4.80 10.75 18.23
CA SER A 291 4.45 9.68 19.16
C SER A 291 4.31 8.34 18.43
N THR A 292 4.55 7.24 19.13
CA THR A 292 4.38 5.90 18.54
C THR A 292 2.96 5.72 18.02
N GLU A 293 1.93 6.12 18.77
CA GLU A 293 0.54 5.98 18.36
C GLU A 293 0.24 6.71 17.04
N SER A 294 0.58 7.99 16.93
CA SER A 294 0.34 8.78 15.72
C SER A 294 1.13 8.25 14.52
N ARG A 295 2.33 7.72 14.75
CA ARG A 295 3.12 7.08 13.69
C ARG A 295 2.45 5.81 13.19
N ILE A 296 2.00 4.95 14.10
CA ILE A 296 1.30 3.70 13.75
C ILE A 296 0.00 3.97 12.99
N GLU A 297 -0.76 4.99 13.39
CA GLU A 297 -1.99 5.41 12.71
C GLU A 297 -1.70 5.83 11.26
N LEU A 298 -0.72 6.71 11.05
CA LEU A 298 -0.31 7.13 9.71
C LEU A 298 0.20 5.95 8.86
N LEU A 299 1.02 5.06 9.44
CA LEU A 299 1.49 3.87 8.75
C LEU A 299 0.32 2.99 8.28
N ASN A 300 -0.71 2.82 9.11
CA ASN A 300 -1.89 2.06 8.73
C ASN A 300 -2.69 2.76 7.62
N GLN A 301 -2.90 4.08 7.74
CA GLN A 301 -3.61 4.87 6.73
C GLN A 301 -2.94 4.78 5.36
N LEU A 302 -1.61 4.96 5.29
CA LEU A 302 -0.85 4.89 4.03
C LEU A 302 -0.70 3.46 3.50
N GLN A 303 -0.72 2.45 4.39
CA GLN A 303 -0.76 1.06 3.97
C GLN A 303 -2.10 0.70 3.31
N GLU A 304 -3.21 1.20 3.86
CA GLU A 304 -4.56 0.99 3.33
C GLU A 304 -4.79 1.72 2.01
N ASP A 305 -4.40 2.99 1.94
CA ASP A 305 -4.57 3.83 0.75
C ASP A 305 -3.34 4.73 0.54
N PRO A 306 -2.44 4.37 -0.40
CA PRO A 306 -1.28 5.17 -0.72
C PRO A 306 -1.61 6.59 -1.20
N THR A 307 -2.81 6.83 -1.73
CA THR A 307 -3.24 8.16 -2.21
C THR A 307 -3.50 9.15 -1.07
N GLN A 308 -3.55 8.67 0.18
CA GLN A 308 -3.65 9.52 1.37
C GLN A 308 -2.33 10.19 1.75
N VAL A 309 -1.24 9.97 1.02
CA VAL A 309 0.01 10.71 1.21
C VAL A 309 -0.21 12.22 1.02
N ARG A 310 0.38 13.03 1.88
CA ARG A 310 0.24 14.49 1.89
C ARG A 310 1.60 15.15 2.06
N PRO A 311 1.79 16.38 1.56
CA PRO A 311 3.04 17.12 1.72
C PRO A 311 3.49 17.23 3.18
N ASN A 312 2.56 17.38 4.13
CA ASN A 312 2.84 17.50 5.57
C ASN A 312 3.46 16.23 6.20
N HIS A 313 3.40 15.08 5.53
CA HIS A 313 4.04 13.83 5.98
C HIS A 313 5.56 13.79 5.74
N TYR A 314 6.13 14.83 5.14
CA TYR A 314 7.58 14.89 4.86
C TYR A 314 8.28 15.88 5.79
N SER A 315 9.45 15.52 6.30
CA SER A 315 10.40 16.51 6.81
C SER A 315 11.42 16.87 5.71
N GLN A 316 12.27 17.87 5.94
CA GLN A 316 13.40 18.14 5.04
C GLN A 316 14.31 16.91 4.87
N ARG A 317 14.49 16.11 5.94
CA ARG A 317 15.27 14.88 5.89
C ARG A 317 14.57 13.82 5.04
N SER A 318 13.26 13.67 5.18
CA SER A 318 12.45 12.76 4.36
C SER A 318 12.45 13.17 2.88
N PHE A 319 12.42 14.48 2.59
CA PHE A 319 12.54 15.03 1.25
C PHE A 319 13.90 14.67 0.61
N LYS A 320 15.01 14.95 1.31
CA LYS A 320 16.35 14.54 0.85
C LYS A 320 16.45 13.03 0.64
N TYR A 321 15.80 12.25 1.51
CA TYR A 321 15.75 10.80 1.33
C TYR A 321 14.99 10.40 0.06
N LEU A 322 13.84 11.02 -0.22
CA LEU A 322 13.04 10.78 -1.42
C LEU A 322 13.84 11.05 -2.71
N THR A 323 14.42 12.25 -2.83
CA THR A 323 15.13 12.67 -4.05
C THR A 323 16.37 11.81 -4.31
N SER A 324 17.17 11.55 -3.27
CA SER A 324 18.32 10.63 -3.39
C SER A 324 17.92 9.19 -3.73
N THR A 325 16.75 8.74 -3.29
CA THR A 325 16.27 7.38 -3.63
C THR A 325 15.84 7.32 -5.10
N PHE A 326 15.13 8.33 -5.61
CA PHE A 326 14.84 8.41 -7.04
C PHE A 326 16.11 8.35 -7.89
N ASN A 327 17.11 9.19 -7.56
CA ASN A 327 18.37 9.24 -8.30
C ASN A 327 19.11 7.90 -8.25
N ALA A 328 19.22 7.28 -7.07
CA ALA A 328 19.92 6.00 -6.91
C ALA A 328 19.31 4.89 -7.78
N TYR A 329 17.98 4.77 -7.85
CA TYR A 329 17.35 3.74 -8.70
C TYR A 329 17.42 4.07 -10.19
N SER A 330 17.21 5.33 -10.57
CA SER A 330 17.35 5.77 -11.97
C SER A 330 18.76 5.44 -12.48
N GLU A 331 19.79 5.83 -11.72
CA GLU A 331 21.18 5.54 -12.02
C GLU A 331 21.46 4.02 -12.07
N LYS A 332 20.98 3.23 -11.09
CA LYS A 332 21.20 1.78 -11.09
C LYS A 332 20.58 1.08 -12.29
N VAL A 333 19.41 1.52 -12.77
CA VAL A 333 18.78 0.96 -13.97
C VAL A 333 19.53 1.37 -15.24
N ILE A 334 20.08 2.58 -15.30
CA ILE A 334 20.88 3.05 -16.43
C ILE A 334 22.24 2.34 -16.49
N LEU A 335 22.93 2.23 -15.35
CA LEU A 335 24.28 1.67 -15.26
C LEU A 335 24.32 0.14 -15.27
N THR A 336 23.22 -0.52 -14.90
CA THR A 336 23.19 -1.98 -14.73
C THR A 336 21.87 -2.57 -15.23
N ASN A 337 21.80 -3.89 -15.41
CA ASN A 337 20.55 -4.56 -15.75
C ASN A 337 19.66 -4.84 -14.52
N TYR A 338 19.60 -3.91 -13.55
CA TYR A 338 19.00 -4.09 -12.22
C TYR A 338 17.60 -4.74 -12.25
N LEU A 339 16.74 -4.33 -13.19
CA LEU A 339 15.37 -4.84 -13.29
C LEU A 339 15.29 -6.35 -13.60
N SER A 340 16.39 -6.94 -14.08
CA SER A 340 16.53 -8.37 -14.37
C SER A 340 17.43 -9.12 -13.36
N LEU A 341 18.13 -8.40 -12.48
CA LEU A 341 19.04 -9.01 -11.51
C LEU A 341 18.23 -9.74 -10.44
N LYS A 342 18.66 -10.96 -10.14
CA LYS A 342 18.11 -11.77 -9.05
C LYS A 342 19.18 -12.00 -8.02
N LEU A 343 18.79 -11.91 -6.75
CA LEU A 343 19.63 -12.37 -5.65
C LEU A 343 19.91 -13.87 -5.84
N PRO A 344 21.16 -14.35 -5.64
CA PRO A 344 21.55 -15.73 -5.92
C PRO A 344 21.13 -16.71 -4.81
N PHE A 345 20.07 -16.39 -4.07
CA PHE A 345 19.59 -17.18 -2.94
C PHE A 345 18.06 -17.10 -2.83
N PRO A 346 17.40 -18.11 -2.22
CA PRO A 346 15.96 -18.16 -2.14
C PRO A 346 15.39 -17.06 -1.26
N MET A 347 14.53 -16.23 -1.87
CA MET A 347 13.72 -15.23 -1.17
C MET A 347 12.34 -15.76 -0.76
N TRP A 348 12.01 -17.02 -1.10
CA TRP A 348 10.72 -17.68 -0.84
C TRP A 348 9.51 -16.79 -1.19
N ARG A 349 8.64 -16.48 -0.22
CA ARG A 349 7.47 -15.61 -0.41
C ARG A 349 7.82 -14.15 -0.66
N HIS A 350 9.08 -13.77 -0.46
CA HIS A 350 9.59 -12.43 -0.69
C HIS A 350 10.29 -12.27 -2.04
N ALA A 351 10.26 -13.28 -2.91
CA ALA A 351 10.88 -13.20 -4.23
C ALA A 351 10.15 -12.18 -5.12
N PRO A 352 10.85 -11.19 -5.71
CA PRO A 352 10.22 -10.24 -6.62
C PRO A 352 9.90 -10.89 -7.96
N LYS A 353 8.82 -10.42 -8.61
CA LYS A 353 8.55 -10.82 -9.99
C LYS A 353 9.61 -10.29 -10.96
N SER A 354 10.01 -9.03 -10.77
CA SER A 354 11.08 -8.37 -11.51
C SER A 354 12.16 -7.87 -10.56
N SER A 355 11.88 -6.84 -9.75
CA SER A 355 12.82 -6.23 -8.82
C SER A 355 12.14 -5.81 -7.51
N LEU A 356 12.91 -5.43 -6.49
CA LEU A 356 12.32 -4.92 -5.25
C LEU A 356 11.63 -3.58 -5.48
N LEU A 357 12.14 -2.73 -6.37
CA LEU A 357 11.44 -1.52 -6.81
C LEU A 357 10.10 -1.84 -7.47
N SER A 358 10.04 -2.85 -8.36
CA SER A 358 8.77 -3.25 -9.01
C SER A 358 7.73 -3.71 -7.99
N MET A 359 8.15 -4.34 -6.89
CA MET A 359 7.23 -4.71 -5.81
C MET A 359 6.55 -3.49 -5.18
N ILE A 360 7.26 -2.37 -5.08
CA ILE A 360 6.72 -1.14 -4.50
C ILE A 360 5.75 -0.48 -5.45
N VAL A 361 6.15 -0.30 -6.70
CA VAL A 361 5.41 0.55 -7.65
C VAL A 361 4.32 -0.21 -8.41
N TYR A 362 4.38 -1.55 -8.45
CA TYR A 362 3.47 -2.35 -9.25
C TYR A 362 2.85 -3.57 -8.60
N ASP A 363 3.60 -4.39 -7.88
CA ASP A 363 3.06 -5.69 -7.49
C ASP A 363 1.88 -5.51 -6.53
N ASP A 364 0.73 -6.04 -6.91
CA ASP A 364 -0.46 -6.04 -6.07
C ASP A 364 -0.25 -6.94 -4.84
N ASN A 365 -0.86 -6.55 -3.72
CA ASN A 365 -0.80 -7.32 -2.49
C ASN A 365 -1.63 -8.59 -2.60
N SER A 366 -1.01 -9.69 -3.03
CA SER A 366 -1.67 -11.00 -3.11
C SER A 366 -2.05 -11.58 -1.73
N SER A 367 -1.61 -10.95 -0.63
CA SER A 367 -1.80 -11.43 0.73
C SER A 367 -2.92 -10.69 1.48
N SER A 368 -3.57 -9.71 0.85
CA SER A 368 -4.66 -8.93 1.45
C SER A 368 -5.87 -8.85 0.52
N THR A 369 -7.06 -9.04 1.08
CA THR A 369 -8.32 -8.80 0.36
C THR A 369 -8.74 -7.33 0.40
N VAL A 370 -8.11 -6.52 1.26
CA VAL A 370 -8.45 -5.11 1.48
C VAL A 370 -7.41 -4.18 0.85
N GLN A 371 -6.13 -4.54 0.88
CA GLN A 371 -5.00 -3.66 0.52
C GLN A 371 -4.38 -4.03 -0.84
N ARG A 372 -5.19 -4.27 -1.88
CA ARG A 372 -4.69 -4.83 -3.15
C ARG A 372 -3.73 -3.89 -3.89
N ASP A 373 -3.96 -2.59 -3.83
CA ASP A 373 -3.21 -1.59 -4.61
C ASP A 373 -2.03 -0.95 -3.84
N SER A 374 -1.43 -1.68 -2.90
CA SER A 374 -0.31 -1.22 -2.07
C SER A 374 0.68 -2.34 -1.82
N ALA A 375 1.99 -2.04 -1.85
CA ALA A 375 3.00 -3.03 -1.47
C ALA A 375 2.81 -3.49 -0.01
N THR A 376 3.09 -4.76 0.28
CA THR A 376 3.08 -5.28 1.65
C THR A 376 4.14 -4.56 2.50
N TYR A 377 3.95 -4.56 3.83
CA TYR A 377 4.97 -4.09 4.75
C TYR A 377 6.33 -4.77 4.50
N THR A 378 6.37 -6.08 4.23
CA THR A 378 7.64 -6.78 4.00
C THR A 378 8.35 -6.31 2.74
N GLN A 379 7.60 -6.05 1.67
CA GLN A 379 8.17 -5.50 0.43
C GLN A 379 8.76 -4.11 0.67
N LYS A 380 8.05 -3.24 1.40
CA LYS A 380 8.55 -1.91 1.81
C LYS A 380 9.84 -2.00 2.65
N VAL A 381 9.96 -3.01 3.50
CA VAL A 381 11.14 -3.26 4.33
C VAL A 381 12.34 -3.70 3.50
N LEU A 382 12.15 -4.62 2.55
CA LEU A 382 13.21 -5.05 1.63
C LEU A 382 13.66 -3.91 0.72
N PHE A 383 12.70 -3.13 0.20
CA PHE A 383 12.98 -1.92 -0.56
C PHE A 383 13.76 -0.89 0.25
N PHE A 384 13.43 -0.69 1.53
CA PHE A 384 14.20 0.21 2.41
C PHE A 384 15.65 -0.25 2.54
N ALA A 385 15.87 -1.54 2.81
CA ALA A 385 17.22 -2.10 2.94
C ALA A 385 18.05 -1.93 1.66
N GLU A 386 17.46 -2.17 0.49
CA GLU A 386 18.13 -1.96 -0.79
C GLU A 386 18.42 -0.49 -1.05
N SER A 387 17.45 0.39 -0.80
CA SER A 387 17.59 1.84 -0.99
C SER A 387 18.72 2.41 -0.14
N VAL A 388 18.82 1.97 1.12
CA VAL A 388 19.92 2.31 2.02
C VAL A 388 21.26 1.85 1.45
N PHE A 389 21.33 0.62 0.95
CA PHE A 389 22.56 0.09 0.38
C PHE A 389 23.00 0.89 -0.86
N PHE A 390 22.12 1.10 -1.84
CA PHE A 390 22.46 1.83 -3.06
C PHE A 390 22.94 3.26 -2.79
N LYS A 391 22.39 3.91 -1.76
CA LYS A 391 22.76 5.28 -1.39
C LYS A 391 24.08 5.39 -0.63
N LYS A 392 24.47 4.35 0.12
CA LYS A 392 25.76 4.31 0.82
C LYS A 392 26.87 3.70 -0.04
N ASN A 393 26.51 2.85 -1.01
CA ASN A 393 27.42 2.05 -1.83
C ASN A 393 27.10 2.16 -3.33
N GLU A 394 27.19 3.37 -3.90
CA GLU A 394 26.83 3.66 -5.30
C GLU A 394 27.52 2.70 -6.30
N HIS A 395 28.76 2.29 -6.02
CA HIS A 395 29.53 1.32 -6.81
C HIS A 395 30.03 0.11 -6.00
N GLY A 396 29.36 -0.22 -4.90
CA GLY A 396 29.73 -1.37 -4.07
C GLY A 396 29.73 -2.67 -4.87
N PRO A 397 30.67 -3.59 -4.62
CA PRO A 397 30.71 -4.87 -5.31
C PRO A 397 29.48 -5.71 -4.98
N ASN A 398 29.07 -6.54 -5.95
CA ASN A 398 27.78 -7.25 -5.93
C ASN A 398 27.69 -8.28 -4.77
N ASP A 399 28.82 -8.79 -4.30
CA ASP A 399 28.92 -9.71 -3.16
C ASP A 399 28.53 -9.03 -1.84
N ILE A 400 28.96 -7.80 -1.59
CA ILE A 400 28.60 -7.05 -0.36
C ILE A 400 27.09 -6.75 -0.35
N TYR A 401 26.52 -6.39 -1.50
CA TYR A 401 25.07 -6.23 -1.64
C TYR A 401 24.32 -7.53 -1.33
N GLN A 402 24.81 -8.66 -1.83
CA GLN A 402 24.21 -9.97 -1.58
C GLN A 402 24.28 -10.37 -0.10
N ASP A 403 25.43 -10.13 0.55
CA ASP A 403 25.62 -10.38 1.98
C ASP A 403 24.65 -9.55 2.82
N TRP A 404 24.56 -8.24 2.53
CA TRP A 404 23.60 -7.34 3.17
C TRP A 404 22.17 -7.85 3.01
N MET A 405 21.74 -8.12 1.76
CA MET A 405 20.38 -8.57 1.50
C MET A 405 20.08 -9.96 2.08
N ARG A 406 21.09 -10.84 2.24
CA ARG A 406 20.95 -12.16 2.87
C ARG A 406 20.65 -12.04 4.36
N VAL A 407 21.37 -11.18 5.08
CA VAL A 407 21.09 -10.89 6.50
C VAL A 407 19.68 -10.31 6.66
N ILE A 408 19.31 -9.35 5.81
CA ILE A 408 17.97 -8.76 5.83
C ILE A 408 16.89 -9.80 5.52
N ARG A 409 17.12 -10.68 4.53
CA ARG A 409 16.25 -11.82 4.19
C ARG A 409 16.03 -12.71 5.41
N ASN A 410 17.08 -13.06 6.14
CA ASN A 410 16.97 -13.88 7.36
C ASN A 410 16.12 -13.17 8.44
N ILE A 411 16.31 -11.85 8.62
CA ILE A 411 15.56 -11.05 9.60
C ILE A 411 14.06 -10.97 9.28
N VAL A 412 13.69 -10.81 8.00
CA VAL A 412 12.28 -10.67 7.58
C VAL A 412 11.59 -12.01 7.35
N SER A 413 12.35 -13.05 6.97
CA SER A 413 11.83 -14.41 6.77
C SER A 413 11.58 -15.13 8.10
N ARG A 414 11.97 -14.52 9.21
CA ARG A 414 11.64 -15.02 10.54
C ARG A 414 10.12 -14.98 10.74
N ALA A 415 9.62 -15.96 11.46
CA ALA A 415 8.23 -16.00 11.88
C ALA A 415 8.10 -16.74 13.19
N ASP A 416 7.26 -16.22 14.07
CA ASP A 416 6.82 -16.97 15.24
C ASP A 416 5.95 -18.12 14.74
N ILE A 417 6.42 -19.33 14.98
CA ILE A 417 5.72 -20.54 14.55
C ILE A 417 4.93 -21.11 15.71
N ASP A 418 3.64 -21.38 15.47
CA ASP A 418 2.84 -22.06 16.48
C ASP A 418 2.99 -23.58 16.38
N LYS A 419 2.54 -24.28 17.43
CA LYS A 419 2.53 -25.74 17.52
C LYS A 419 1.66 -26.44 16.45
N ASP A 420 0.82 -25.68 15.73
CA ASP A 420 -0.01 -26.18 14.63
C ASP A 420 0.63 -25.93 13.25
N GLY A 421 1.88 -25.45 13.23
CA GLY A 421 2.67 -25.18 12.03
C GLY A 421 2.20 -23.94 11.27
N SER A 422 1.42 -23.05 11.89
CA SER A 422 1.10 -21.75 11.31
C SER A 422 2.32 -20.85 11.43
N ARG A 423 2.75 -20.30 10.29
CA ARG A 423 3.95 -19.46 10.18
C ARG A 423 3.59 -18.15 9.48
N PRO A 424 3.43 -17.03 10.20
CA PRO A 424 3.25 -15.72 9.61
C PRO A 424 4.59 -15.15 9.14
N ASP A 425 5.12 -15.70 8.04
CA ASP A 425 6.41 -15.35 7.44
C ASP A 425 6.41 -14.05 6.63
N ILE A 426 5.65 -13.07 7.09
CA ILE A 426 5.59 -11.71 6.54
C ILE A 426 5.38 -10.73 7.70
N VAL A 427 5.86 -9.50 7.55
CA VAL A 427 5.49 -8.36 8.39
C VAL A 427 4.01 -8.04 8.15
N ARG A 428 3.18 -8.12 9.19
CA ARG A 428 1.70 -8.01 9.09
C ARG A 428 1.09 -6.78 9.75
N SER A 429 1.84 -6.07 10.58
CA SER A 429 1.32 -4.95 11.35
C SER A 429 2.20 -3.71 11.19
N PRO A 430 1.60 -2.51 11.33
CA PRO A 430 2.36 -1.26 11.35
C PRO A 430 3.39 -1.23 12.49
N GLN A 431 3.13 -1.89 13.63
CA GLN A 431 4.08 -1.98 14.75
C GLN A 431 5.31 -2.83 14.39
N SER A 432 5.10 -3.98 13.75
CA SER A 432 6.20 -4.83 13.29
C SER A 432 6.99 -4.14 12.17
N PHE A 433 6.30 -3.41 11.28
CA PHE A 433 6.94 -2.57 10.26
C PHE A 433 7.81 -1.47 10.90
N ASP A 434 7.28 -0.72 11.86
CA ASP A 434 8.03 0.31 12.58
C ASP A 434 9.29 -0.25 13.26
N GLY A 435 9.13 -1.40 13.94
CA GLY A 435 10.23 -2.07 14.63
C GLY A 435 11.33 -2.57 13.69
N VAL A 436 10.97 -3.15 12.54
CA VAL A 436 11.96 -3.65 11.58
C VAL A 436 12.64 -2.54 10.80
N ILE A 437 11.94 -1.47 10.41
CA ILE A 437 12.57 -0.32 9.76
C ILE A 437 13.58 0.32 10.69
N ASN A 438 13.26 0.50 11.98
CA ASN A 438 14.22 1.03 12.95
C ASN A 438 15.45 0.10 13.10
N LEU A 439 15.25 -1.22 13.15
CA LEU A 439 16.36 -2.19 13.20
C LEU A 439 17.26 -2.09 11.96
N ILE A 440 16.69 -2.08 10.75
CA ILE A 440 17.47 -1.99 9.51
C ILE A 440 18.20 -0.65 9.41
N ASN A 441 17.59 0.43 9.92
CA ASN A 441 18.24 1.73 10.00
C ASN A 441 19.48 1.69 10.92
N GLU A 442 19.42 1.00 12.06
CA GLU A 442 20.59 0.76 12.94
C GLU A 442 21.64 -0.13 12.25
N LEU A 443 21.22 -1.19 11.55
CA LEU A 443 22.13 -2.07 10.81
C LEU A 443 22.79 -1.38 9.60
N SER A 444 22.20 -0.29 9.09
CA SER A 444 22.71 0.41 7.91
C SER A 444 24.12 0.93 8.08
N ASP A 445 24.58 1.15 9.31
CA ASP A 445 25.95 1.60 9.60
C ASP A 445 26.99 0.54 9.22
N GLY A 446 26.59 -0.72 9.13
CA GLY A 446 27.42 -1.84 8.69
C GLY A 446 27.16 -2.31 7.25
N CYS A 447 26.38 -1.60 6.44
CA CYS A 447 25.98 -2.14 5.13
C CYS A 447 27.15 -2.32 4.13
N GLU A 448 28.29 -1.67 4.35
CA GLU A 448 29.52 -1.85 3.54
C GLU A 448 30.26 -3.16 3.84
N ASP A 449 30.07 -3.72 5.05
CA ASP A 449 30.57 -5.05 5.43
C ASP A 449 29.76 -5.54 6.64
N ILE A 450 28.61 -6.15 6.34
CA ILE A 450 27.63 -6.50 7.38
C ILE A 450 28.17 -7.56 8.34
N TYR A 451 29.01 -8.47 7.87
CA TYR A 451 29.57 -9.51 8.72
C TYR A 451 30.66 -8.97 9.63
N LYS A 452 31.52 -8.07 9.14
CA LYS A 452 32.47 -7.40 10.01
C LYS A 452 31.73 -6.60 11.09
N PHE A 453 30.78 -5.76 10.70
CA PHE A 453 29.98 -4.96 11.62
C PHE A 453 29.29 -5.80 12.70
N LEU A 454 28.61 -6.89 12.32
CA LEU A 454 27.91 -7.76 13.27
C LEU A 454 28.88 -8.52 14.19
N SER A 455 30.04 -8.95 13.68
CA SER A 455 31.03 -9.70 14.47
C SER A 455 31.62 -8.87 15.62
N GLU A 456 31.65 -7.55 15.46
CA GLU A 456 32.11 -6.58 16.47
C GLU A 456 31.07 -6.32 17.58
N LYS A 457 29.91 -7.00 17.54
CA LYS A 457 28.82 -6.91 18.53
C LYS A 457 28.29 -5.47 18.69
N PRO A 458 27.65 -4.93 17.65
CA PRO A 458 27.17 -3.55 17.68
C PRO A 458 26.08 -3.39 18.75
N THR A 459 26.05 -2.20 19.37
CA THR A 459 25.00 -1.86 20.33
C THR A 459 23.73 -1.45 19.60
N LEU A 460 22.85 -2.42 19.35
CA LEU A 460 21.55 -2.20 18.74
C LEU A 460 20.51 -1.84 19.81
N LYS A 461 19.75 -0.76 19.58
CA LYS A 461 18.70 -0.30 20.49
C LYS A 461 17.39 -1.04 20.21
N SER A 462 17.15 -1.41 18.96
CA SER A 462 15.95 -2.14 18.57
C SER A 462 15.84 -3.49 19.27
N GLN A 463 14.67 -3.78 19.84
CA GLN A 463 14.36 -5.10 20.42
C GLN A 463 13.68 -6.03 19.42
N TYR A 464 13.37 -5.55 18.22
CA TYR A 464 12.83 -6.38 17.16
C TYR A 464 13.88 -7.43 16.76
N ALA A 465 13.44 -8.68 16.53
CA ALA A 465 14.30 -9.74 15.99
C ALA A 465 15.44 -10.24 16.90
N ARG A 466 15.42 -9.95 18.20
CA ARG A 466 16.61 -10.14 19.05
C ARG A 466 17.27 -11.52 18.92
N ASP A 467 16.51 -12.60 18.92
CA ASP A 467 17.05 -13.95 18.77
C ASP A 467 17.68 -14.18 17.38
N GLN A 468 17.03 -13.70 16.32
CA GLN A 468 17.58 -13.79 14.97
C GLN A 468 18.87 -12.96 14.86
N ILE A 469 18.90 -11.76 15.43
CA ILE A 469 20.09 -10.89 15.41
C ILE A 469 21.24 -11.51 16.18
N ASN A 470 20.98 -12.11 17.34
CA ASN A 470 22.00 -12.85 18.08
C ASN A 470 22.57 -13.99 17.23
N GLU A 471 21.71 -14.71 16.48
CA GLU A 471 22.18 -15.74 15.55
C GLU A 471 23.01 -15.15 14.41
N GLU A 472 22.58 -14.06 13.77
CA GLU A 472 23.36 -13.39 12.71
C GLU A 472 24.72 -12.88 13.22
N ILE A 473 24.81 -12.40 14.47
CA ILE A 473 26.07 -12.03 15.12
C ILE A 473 26.99 -13.24 15.26
N GLU A 474 26.47 -14.37 15.73
CA GLU A 474 27.29 -15.58 15.89
C GLU A 474 27.73 -16.17 14.54
N LYS A 475 26.89 -16.12 13.50
CA LYS A 475 27.30 -16.46 12.13
C LYS A 475 28.39 -15.53 11.62
N ALA A 476 28.24 -14.22 11.84
CA ALA A 476 29.21 -13.23 11.44
C ALA A 476 30.57 -13.47 12.13
N ARG A 477 30.57 -13.84 13.41
CA ARG A 477 31.80 -14.22 14.14
C ARG A 477 32.47 -15.45 13.56
N LEU A 478 31.70 -16.46 13.16
CA LEU A 478 32.23 -17.65 12.48
C LEU A 478 32.84 -17.30 11.11
N ILE A 479 32.14 -16.50 10.30
CA ILE A 479 32.60 -16.06 8.97
C ILE A 479 33.89 -15.22 9.07
N GLN A 480 34.00 -14.36 10.08
CA GLN A 480 35.20 -13.54 10.31
C GLN A 480 36.36 -14.35 10.90
N HIS A 481 36.07 -15.43 11.62
CA HIS A 481 37.09 -16.35 12.13
C HIS A 481 37.67 -17.23 11.02
N ASP A 482 36.82 -17.79 10.16
CA ASP A 482 37.21 -18.57 8.99
C ASP A 482 36.29 -18.28 7.80
N SER A 483 36.86 -17.61 6.79
CA SER A 483 36.15 -17.27 5.54
C SER A 483 35.60 -18.48 4.79
N GLY A 484 36.17 -19.68 4.97
CA GLY A 484 35.69 -20.92 4.37
C GLY A 484 34.32 -21.36 4.89
N LEU A 485 33.92 -20.89 6.08
CA LEU A 485 32.62 -21.20 6.68
C LEU A 485 31.46 -20.44 6.02
N LYS A 486 31.72 -19.36 5.30
CA LYS A 486 30.69 -18.51 4.67
C LYS A 486 29.77 -19.31 3.76
N GLU A 487 30.35 -20.05 2.81
CA GLU A 487 29.56 -20.86 1.87
C GLU A 487 28.82 -22.02 2.57
N LEU A 488 29.43 -22.61 3.61
CA LEU A 488 28.80 -23.68 4.38
C LEU A 488 27.56 -23.18 5.14
N ILE A 489 27.67 -22.00 5.76
CA ILE A 489 26.58 -21.33 6.45
C ILE A 489 25.49 -20.94 5.44
N PHE A 490 25.85 -20.34 4.31
CA PHE A 490 24.89 -19.92 3.29
C PHE A 490 24.08 -21.09 2.73
N LYS A 491 24.74 -22.22 2.45
CA LYS A 491 24.07 -23.46 2.02
C LYS A 491 23.08 -23.96 3.07
N ALA A 492 23.41 -23.86 4.35
CA ALA A 492 22.53 -24.26 5.43
C ALA A 492 21.30 -23.34 5.58
N GLU A 493 21.51 -22.02 5.44
CA GLU A 493 20.45 -21.02 5.55
C GLU A 493 19.38 -21.14 4.46
N ASP A 494 19.78 -21.56 3.25
CA ASP A 494 18.91 -21.62 2.08
C ASP A 494 17.95 -22.82 2.09
N ASN A 495 18.02 -23.65 3.13
CA ASN A 495 17.10 -24.76 3.35
C ASN A 495 15.66 -24.29 3.65
N GLU A 496 14.68 -25.00 3.10
CA GLU A 496 13.24 -24.66 3.21
C GLU A 496 12.67 -24.77 4.63
N LEU A 497 13.22 -25.65 5.47
CA LEU A 497 12.84 -25.76 6.88
C LEU A 497 13.46 -24.64 7.71
N LEU A 498 14.77 -24.42 7.55
CA LEU A 498 15.55 -23.52 8.41
C LEU A 498 15.32 -22.04 8.06
N ARG A 499 15.17 -21.72 6.78
CA ARG A 499 14.93 -20.38 6.24
C ARG A 499 15.76 -19.26 6.89
N GLY A 500 17.08 -19.46 6.94
CA GLY A 500 18.02 -18.53 7.57
C GLY A 500 18.23 -18.77 9.07
N LYS A 501 17.35 -19.48 9.79
CA LYS A 501 17.53 -19.79 11.21
C LYS A 501 18.20 -21.16 11.40
N ILE A 502 19.52 -21.17 11.54
CA ILE A 502 20.36 -22.37 11.61
C ILE A 502 20.84 -22.72 13.03
N THR A 503 20.36 -22.03 14.09
CA THR A 503 20.70 -22.36 15.49
C THR A 503 20.49 -23.84 15.82
N PHE A 504 19.51 -24.51 15.21
CA PHE A 504 19.31 -25.95 15.40
C PHE A 504 20.52 -26.80 14.94
N LEU A 505 21.20 -26.40 13.86
CA LEU A 505 22.42 -27.07 13.40
C LEU A 505 23.56 -26.86 14.40
N PHE A 506 23.73 -25.63 14.91
CA PHE A 506 24.69 -25.35 15.98
C PHE A 506 24.43 -26.22 17.22
N HIS A 507 23.17 -26.39 17.58
CA HIS A 507 22.76 -27.26 18.67
C HIS A 507 23.07 -28.74 18.40
N CYS A 508 22.87 -29.22 17.17
CA CYS A 508 23.20 -30.60 16.78
C CYS A 508 24.68 -30.91 16.93
N ILE A 509 25.55 -29.98 16.51
CA ILE A 509 27.00 -30.15 16.61
C ILE A 509 27.55 -29.87 18.01
N GLY A 510 26.72 -29.38 18.94
CA GLY A 510 27.14 -29.03 20.29
C GLY A 510 28.03 -27.78 20.34
N TYR A 511 27.82 -26.83 19.42
CA TYR A 511 28.59 -25.59 19.36
C TYR A 511 28.36 -24.75 20.63
N ASP A 512 29.46 -24.35 21.27
CA ASP A 512 29.50 -23.65 22.56
C ASP A 512 29.68 -22.13 22.42
N LEU A 513 29.51 -21.59 21.21
CA LEU A 513 29.72 -20.18 20.86
C LEU A 513 31.19 -19.72 20.92
N ASN A 514 32.14 -20.67 20.96
CA ASN A 514 33.55 -20.40 20.70
C ASN A 514 33.92 -20.83 19.27
N PRO A 515 34.25 -19.88 18.35
CA PRO A 515 34.59 -20.21 16.97
C PRO A 515 35.68 -21.28 16.80
N GLU A 516 36.64 -21.36 17.72
CA GLU A 516 37.72 -22.36 17.68
C GLU A 516 37.19 -23.81 17.84
N ASN A 517 36.05 -23.98 18.50
CA ASN A 517 35.42 -25.28 18.76
C ASN A 517 34.39 -25.66 17.68
N PHE A 518 34.28 -24.88 16.60
CA PHE A 518 33.32 -25.13 15.53
C PHE A 518 33.71 -26.36 14.72
N ASN A 519 32.91 -27.43 14.80
CA ASN A 519 33.13 -28.65 14.03
C ASN A 519 32.50 -28.53 12.63
N ALA A 520 33.27 -28.04 11.66
CA ALA A 520 32.82 -27.82 10.29
C ALA A 520 32.37 -29.11 9.59
N ASP A 521 33.10 -30.22 9.75
CA ASP A 521 32.75 -31.50 9.12
C ASP A 521 31.40 -32.04 9.63
N LEU A 522 31.18 -31.99 10.95
CA LEU A 522 29.92 -32.39 11.53
C LEU A 522 28.80 -31.44 11.12
N PHE A 523 29.05 -30.13 11.08
CA PHE A 523 28.08 -29.14 10.60
C PHE A 523 27.62 -29.43 9.17
N VAL A 524 28.56 -29.69 8.26
CA VAL A 524 28.25 -30.04 6.86
C VAL A 524 27.42 -31.33 6.81
N SER A 525 27.83 -32.37 7.53
CA SER A 525 27.10 -33.64 7.48
C SER A 525 25.67 -33.55 8.05
N VAL A 526 25.46 -32.79 9.13
CA VAL A 526 24.13 -32.54 9.72
C VAL A 526 23.30 -31.66 8.78
N SER A 527 23.91 -30.63 8.16
CA SER A 527 23.26 -29.78 7.16
C SER A 527 22.80 -30.59 5.94
N ASP A 528 23.64 -31.52 5.45
CA ASP A 528 23.31 -32.40 4.33
C ASP A 528 22.16 -33.37 4.67
N VAL A 529 22.08 -33.87 5.90
CA VAL A 529 20.92 -34.63 6.38
C VAL A 529 19.64 -33.77 6.32
N VAL A 530 19.67 -32.55 6.84
CA VAL A 530 18.51 -31.65 6.79
C VAL A 530 18.11 -31.31 5.35
N ASN A 531 19.08 -31.11 4.46
CA ASN A 531 18.84 -30.90 3.03
C ASN A 531 18.35 -32.16 2.29
N THR A 532 18.61 -33.35 2.80
CA THR A 532 18.13 -34.60 2.19
C THR A 532 16.69 -34.88 2.61
N TYR A 533 16.39 -34.78 3.91
CA TYR A 533 15.12 -35.23 4.47
C TYR A 533 14.12 -34.09 4.74
N PHE A 534 14.55 -32.84 4.75
CA PHE A 534 13.72 -31.67 5.10
C PHE A 534 13.91 -30.47 4.17
N ASN A 535 14.11 -30.71 2.86
CA ASN A 535 14.28 -29.64 1.86
C ASN A 535 12.98 -29.12 1.24
N ASN A 536 11.84 -29.77 1.44
CA ASN A 536 10.56 -29.31 0.92
C ASN A 536 9.38 -29.85 1.74
N GLU A 537 8.22 -29.21 1.64
CA GLU A 537 7.04 -29.55 2.44
C GLU A 537 6.50 -30.98 2.21
N LYS A 538 6.83 -31.61 1.07
CA LYS A 538 6.41 -32.97 0.74
C LYS A 538 7.35 -34.04 1.32
N SER A 539 8.49 -33.66 1.89
CA SER A 539 9.47 -34.61 2.43
C SER A 539 8.98 -35.34 3.70
N LEU A 540 7.90 -34.86 4.34
CA LEU A 540 7.37 -35.44 5.57
C LEU A 540 6.52 -36.71 5.34
N GLY A 541 7.19 -37.85 5.23
CA GLY A 541 6.58 -39.18 5.05
C GLY A 541 6.35 -39.97 6.35
N ASN A 542 5.63 -41.10 6.24
CA ASN A 542 5.38 -42.00 7.38
C ASN A 542 6.65 -42.67 7.91
N ASP A 543 7.67 -42.90 7.07
CA ASP A 543 8.94 -43.44 7.55
C ASP A 543 9.65 -42.48 8.52
N ILE A 544 9.57 -41.17 8.29
CA ILE A 544 10.05 -40.16 9.25
C ILE A 544 9.25 -40.25 10.55
N ARG A 545 7.92 -40.36 10.47
CA ARG A 545 7.05 -40.48 11.66
C ARG A 545 7.36 -41.73 12.48
N ARG A 546 7.60 -42.86 11.81
CA ARG A 546 7.97 -44.15 12.43
C ARG A 546 9.34 -44.07 13.06
N ALA A 547 10.32 -43.48 12.38
CA ALA A 547 11.66 -43.32 12.91
C ALA A 547 11.68 -42.36 14.12
N LEU A 548 10.91 -41.26 14.10
CA LEU A 548 10.79 -40.38 15.26
C LEU A 548 10.25 -41.09 16.50
N LEU A 549 9.37 -42.09 16.34
CA LEU A 549 8.86 -42.90 17.46
C LEU A 549 9.94 -43.76 18.14
N THR A 550 11.09 -43.97 17.48
CA THR A 550 12.22 -44.73 18.03
C THR A 550 13.18 -43.88 18.85
N ILE A 551 12.98 -42.55 18.87
CA ILE A 551 13.93 -41.63 19.50
C ILE A 551 13.61 -41.49 20.98
N GLU A 552 14.61 -41.79 21.80
CA GLU A 552 14.57 -41.66 23.25
C GLU A 552 15.23 -40.36 23.69
N VAL A 553 14.63 -39.66 24.65
CA VAL A 553 15.23 -38.54 25.39
C VAL A 553 14.83 -38.67 26.86
N ASN A 554 15.82 -38.80 27.75
CA ASN A 554 15.63 -38.90 29.20
C ASN A 554 14.72 -40.07 29.64
N GLY A 555 14.84 -41.22 28.98
CA GLY A 555 14.04 -42.43 29.20
C GLY A 555 12.71 -42.44 28.45
N GLU A 556 12.31 -41.32 27.85
CA GLU A 556 11.01 -41.15 27.21
C GLU A 556 11.09 -41.21 25.69
N TYR A 557 10.09 -41.81 25.06
CA TYR A 557 9.99 -41.93 23.59
C TYR A 557 8.90 -41.01 23.02
N GLU A 558 8.60 -39.91 23.68
CA GLU A 558 7.34 -39.18 23.51
C GLU A 558 7.46 -37.92 22.67
N PHE A 559 8.16 -37.97 21.52
CA PHE A 559 8.32 -36.79 20.66
C PHE A 559 6.97 -36.16 20.30
N TYR A 560 5.92 -36.98 20.11
CA TYR A 560 4.55 -36.57 19.76
C TYR A 560 3.82 -35.77 20.85
N SER A 561 4.43 -35.61 22.03
CA SER A 561 3.82 -34.92 23.16
C SER A 561 3.79 -33.39 23.01
N TYR A 562 4.46 -32.83 21.99
CA TYR A 562 4.42 -31.39 21.64
C TYR A 562 3.01 -30.87 21.40
N TRP A 563 2.10 -31.77 21.02
CA TRP A 563 0.70 -31.45 20.85
C TRP A 563 -0.21 -32.44 21.60
N TRP A 564 -1.32 -31.94 22.14
CA TRP A 564 -2.35 -32.79 22.71
C TRP A 564 -3.76 -32.20 22.63
N SER A 565 -4.75 -33.07 22.74
CA SER A 565 -6.13 -32.73 23.13
C SER A 565 -6.84 -33.97 23.68
N TYR A 566 -7.81 -33.83 24.57
CA TYR A 566 -8.51 -34.98 25.12
C TYR A 566 -9.67 -35.43 24.21
N TRP A 567 -9.88 -36.74 24.10
CA TRP A 567 -11.01 -37.33 23.38
C TRP A 567 -11.93 -38.07 24.36
N HIS A 568 -12.97 -37.36 24.80
CA HIS A 568 -13.86 -37.82 25.86
C HIS A 568 -14.59 -39.14 25.55
N ILE A 569 -14.95 -39.38 24.29
CA ILE A 569 -15.73 -40.56 23.88
C ILE A 569 -14.95 -41.86 24.14
N ALA A 570 -13.65 -41.86 23.82
CA ALA A 570 -12.78 -43.02 24.02
C ALA A 570 -11.93 -42.92 25.30
N LYS A 571 -12.15 -41.90 26.14
CA LYS A 571 -11.35 -41.59 27.34
C LYS A 571 -9.85 -41.72 27.08
N SER A 572 -9.39 -41.04 26.03
CA SER A 572 -8.03 -41.17 25.50
C SER A 572 -7.42 -39.81 25.21
N THR A 573 -6.10 -39.70 25.32
CA THR A 573 -5.35 -38.48 25.01
C THR A 573 -4.89 -38.51 23.56
N LYS A 574 -5.34 -37.54 22.75
CA LYS A 574 -4.88 -37.39 21.36
C LYS A 574 -3.51 -36.77 21.30
N ARG A 575 -2.67 -37.27 20.40
CA ARG A 575 -1.33 -36.78 20.05
C ARG A 575 -1.18 -36.69 18.54
N ARG A 576 -0.08 -36.08 18.06
CA ARG A 576 0.23 -35.94 16.63
C ARG A 576 1.57 -36.54 16.29
N LEU A 577 1.62 -37.29 15.19
CA LEU A 577 2.85 -37.80 14.59
C LEU A 577 3.37 -36.82 13.54
N ILE A 578 3.52 -35.52 13.86
CA ILE A 578 3.79 -34.41 12.90
C ILE A 578 2.83 -34.43 11.70
N ASP A 579 1.81 -33.58 11.73
CA ASP A 579 0.85 -33.49 10.64
C ASP A 579 1.37 -32.63 9.49
N ARG A 580 1.91 -31.45 9.82
CA ARG A 580 2.36 -30.46 8.84
C ARG A 580 3.87 -30.29 8.89
N PHE A 581 4.49 -30.04 7.74
CA PHE A 581 5.93 -29.81 7.63
C PHE A 581 6.44 -28.75 8.62
N ARG A 582 5.70 -27.65 8.77
CA ARG A 582 6.04 -26.53 9.65
C ARG A 582 5.96 -26.87 11.14
N GLU A 583 5.28 -27.93 11.56
CA GLU A 583 5.36 -28.39 12.96
C GLU A 583 6.77 -28.90 13.32
N VAL A 584 7.57 -29.33 12.33
CA VAL A 584 8.98 -29.66 12.53
C VAL A 584 9.77 -28.42 12.95
N GLU A 585 9.56 -27.29 12.27
CA GLU A 585 10.22 -26.01 12.58
C GLU A 585 9.87 -25.54 14.00
N TYR A 586 8.64 -25.77 14.48
CA TYR A 586 8.29 -25.56 15.89
C TYR A 586 9.13 -26.45 16.82
N CYS A 587 9.20 -27.76 16.54
CA CYS A 587 9.88 -28.71 17.39
C CYS A 587 11.39 -28.46 17.50
N ILE A 588 12.07 -28.16 16.38
CA ILE A 588 13.53 -27.91 16.38
C ILE A 588 13.91 -26.62 17.10
N ASN A 589 12.97 -25.68 17.25
CA ASN A 589 13.16 -24.43 17.97
C ASN A 589 12.69 -24.51 19.43
N HIS A 590 11.98 -25.57 19.82
CA HIS A 590 11.49 -25.74 21.18
C HIS A 590 12.55 -26.38 22.08
N GLU A 591 12.75 -25.83 23.28
CA GLU A 591 13.83 -26.23 24.21
C GLU A 591 13.87 -27.74 24.51
N TYR A 592 12.72 -28.36 24.74
CA TYR A 592 12.61 -29.80 24.99
C TYR A 592 12.61 -30.66 23.71
N PHE A 593 11.78 -30.34 22.71
CA PHE A 593 11.60 -31.20 21.54
C PHE A 593 12.77 -31.20 20.57
N ARG A 594 13.62 -30.16 20.60
CA ARG A 594 14.82 -30.11 19.76
C ARG A 594 15.79 -31.25 20.05
N GLU A 595 15.82 -31.81 21.26
CA GLU A 595 16.69 -32.94 21.61
C GLU A 595 16.29 -34.22 20.88
N TYR A 596 14.99 -34.48 20.72
CA TYR A 596 14.49 -35.60 19.91
C TYR A 596 14.95 -35.44 18.45
N PHE A 597 14.79 -34.23 17.90
CA PHE A 597 15.21 -33.97 16.52
C PHE A 597 16.72 -33.97 16.34
N LYS A 598 17.50 -33.54 17.34
CA LYS A 598 18.96 -33.65 17.33
C LYS A 598 19.40 -35.10 17.24
N LYS A 599 18.92 -35.96 18.15
CA LYS A 599 19.22 -37.40 18.11
C LYS A 599 18.76 -38.03 16.81
N PHE A 600 17.59 -37.63 16.30
CA PHE A 600 17.08 -38.11 15.01
C PHE A 600 18.01 -37.76 13.84
N VAL A 601 18.38 -36.48 13.70
CA VAL A 601 19.25 -36.00 12.62
C VAL A 601 20.64 -36.65 12.69
N LEU A 602 21.21 -36.83 13.88
CA LEU A 602 22.48 -37.55 14.04
C LEU A 602 22.35 -39.03 13.66
N GLY A 603 21.22 -39.68 13.99
CA GLY A 603 20.93 -41.05 13.55
C GLY A 603 20.84 -41.18 12.03
N LEU A 604 20.24 -40.18 11.36
CA LEU A 604 20.06 -40.14 9.91
C LEU A 604 21.36 -40.06 9.11
N GLN A 605 22.49 -39.73 9.73
CA GLN A 605 23.81 -39.78 9.09
C GLN A 605 24.20 -41.22 8.70
N ASN A 606 23.70 -42.22 9.44
CA ASN A 606 24.10 -43.62 9.29
C ASN A 606 22.97 -44.52 8.76
N GLN A 607 21.71 -44.10 8.91
CA GLN A 607 20.54 -44.92 8.60
C GLN A 607 19.44 -44.05 7.98
N SER A 608 18.75 -44.58 6.98
CA SER A 608 17.49 -43.99 6.50
C SER A 608 16.38 -44.12 7.57
N PRO A 609 15.32 -43.30 7.52
CA PRO A 609 14.21 -43.40 8.47
C PRO A 609 13.60 -44.81 8.54
N SER A 610 13.43 -45.48 7.39
CA SER A 610 12.91 -46.85 7.34
C SER A 610 13.84 -47.85 8.01
N GLN A 611 15.16 -47.70 7.84
CA GLN A 611 16.16 -48.54 8.52
C GLN A 611 16.18 -48.32 10.03
N MET A 612 16.03 -47.08 10.51
CA MET A 612 15.91 -46.79 11.95
C MET A 612 14.70 -47.51 12.55
N ALA A 613 13.54 -47.43 11.89
CA ALA A 613 12.33 -48.12 12.32
C ALA A 613 12.50 -49.65 12.31
N GLN A 614 13.08 -50.23 11.26
CA GLN A 614 13.29 -51.68 11.12
C GLN A 614 14.32 -52.24 12.12
N SER A 615 15.37 -51.51 12.42
CA SER A 615 16.44 -51.94 13.32
C SER A 615 16.15 -51.68 14.81
N PHE A 616 15.16 -50.84 15.13
CA PHE A 616 14.82 -50.50 16.52
C PHE A 616 14.53 -51.72 17.41
N GLN A 617 15.15 -51.77 18.58
CA GLN A 617 14.87 -52.78 19.61
C GLN A 617 14.24 -52.09 20.82
N SER A 618 13.02 -52.49 21.17
CA SER A 618 12.27 -51.86 22.24
C SER A 618 12.73 -52.33 23.62
N PRO A 619 12.76 -51.43 24.63
CA PRO A 619 12.92 -51.84 26.02
C PRO A 619 11.72 -52.67 26.51
N PRO A 620 11.84 -53.46 27.60
CA PRO A 620 10.77 -54.32 28.09
C PRO A 620 9.47 -53.58 28.47
N SER A 621 9.56 -52.32 28.89
CA SER A 621 8.42 -51.47 29.27
C SER A 621 7.79 -50.73 28.08
N PHE A 622 8.25 -50.97 26.86
CA PHE A 622 7.78 -50.24 25.68
C PHE A 622 6.37 -50.70 25.28
N PRO A 623 5.43 -49.77 25.00
CA PRO A 623 4.08 -50.15 24.64
C PRO A 623 4.02 -50.93 23.33
N ASN A 624 3.30 -52.06 23.33
CA ASN A 624 3.20 -52.93 22.15
C ASN A 624 2.57 -52.20 20.96
N TRP A 625 1.50 -51.43 21.17
CA TRP A 625 0.89 -50.60 20.14
C TRP A 625 1.89 -49.69 19.42
N LYS A 626 2.86 -49.13 20.16
CA LYS A 626 3.86 -48.21 19.63
C LYS A 626 4.93 -48.97 18.85
N LEU A 627 5.34 -50.15 19.35
CA LEU A 627 6.24 -51.03 18.63
C LEU A 627 5.63 -51.46 17.30
N ARG A 628 4.34 -51.79 17.29
CA ARG A 628 3.60 -52.12 16.07
C ARG A 628 3.57 -50.95 15.10
N LEU A 629 3.28 -49.73 15.56
CA LEU A 629 3.37 -48.52 14.70
C LEU A 629 4.75 -48.33 14.07
N ILE A 630 5.82 -48.65 14.79
CA ILE A 630 7.20 -48.57 14.28
C ILE A 630 7.45 -49.66 13.23
N LYS A 631 7.09 -50.92 13.52
CA LYS A 631 7.47 -52.09 12.71
C LYS A 631 6.53 -52.37 11.53
N GLU A 632 5.23 -52.21 11.71
CA GLU A 632 4.20 -52.51 10.72
C GLU A 632 3.86 -51.26 9.89
N GLU A 633 4.56 -51.08 8.78
CA GLU A 633 4.40 -49.92 7.89
C GLU A 633 2.96 -49.68 7.41
N SER A 634 2.22 -50.75 7.11
CA SER A 634 0.83 -50.70 6.65
C SER A 634 -0.12 -50.01 7.63
N LEU A 635 0.19 -50.02 8.94
CA LEU A 635 -0.65 -49.34 9.92
C LEU A 635 -0.74 -47.84 9.64
N LEU A 636 0.39 -47.19 9.38
CA LEU A 636 0.38 -45.76 9.04
C LEU A 636 0.08 -45.53 7.55
N ASN A 637 0.62 -46.33 6.63
CA ASN A 637 0.41 -46.08 5.20
C ASN A 637 -1.05 -46.21 4.76
N ASP A 638 -1.77 -47.20 5.31
CA ASP A 638 -3.13 -47.50 4.84
C ASP A 638 -4.21 -46.79 5.68
N ASN A 639 -3.92 -46.48 6.95
CA ASN A 639 -4.93 -46.03 7.91
C ASN A 639 -4.72 -44.61 8.46
N ASN A 640 -3.51 -44.04 8.35
CA ASN A 640 -3.18 -42.76 8.99
C ASN A 640 -3.49 -41.55 8.09
N LYS A 641 -4.78 -41.26 7.91
CA LYS A 641 -5.24 -40.12 7.09
C LYS A 641 -4.99 -38.76 7.71
N THR A 642 -4.81 -38.69 9.03
CA THR A 642 -4.76 -37.41 9.75
C THR A 642 -3.48 -37.18 10.54
N ASN A 643 -2.60 -38.16 10.66
CA ASN A 643 -1.40 -38.10 11.52
C ASN A 643 -1.73 -37.93 13.01
N HIS A 644 -2.97 -38.21 13.42
CA HIS A 644 -3.39 -38.16 14.81
C HIS A 644 -3.59 -39.56 15.36
N ILE A 645 -3.11 -39.73 16.59
CA ILE A 645 -3.30 -40.95 17.37
C ILE A 645 -3.99 -40.61 18.68
N ALA A 646 -4.70 -41.55 19.30
CA ALA A 646 -5.25 -41.40 20.65
C ALA A 646 -4.77 -42.52 21.55
N ILE A 647 -4.08 -42.19 22.63
CA ILE A 647 -3.46 -43.13 23.55
C ILE A 647 -4.37 -43.30 24.76
N ALA A 648 -4.63 -44.55 25.14
CA ALA A 648 -5.39 -44.88 26.35
C ALA A 648 -4.69 -44.33 27.61
N GLU A 649 -5.44 -43.99 28.65
CA GLU A 649 -4.87 -43.42 29.89
C GLU A 649 -3.92 -44.39 30.62
N ASP A 650 -4.16 -45.70 30.50
CA ASP A 650 -3.30 -46.76 31.02
C ASP A 650 -2.16 -47.15 30.07
N ASN A 651 -2.04 -46.45 28.93
CA ASN A 651 -1.06 -46.69 27.86
C ASN A 651 -1.11 -48.11 27.24
N SER A 652 -2.20 -48.85 27.47
CA SER A 652 -2.34 -50.25 27.02
C SER A 652 -2.60 -50.39 25.52
N TYR A 653 -3.20 -49.38 24.90
CA TYR A 653 -3.51 -49.38 23.46
C TYR A 653 -3.54 -47.96 22.89
N CYS A 654 -3.60 -47.88 21.57
CA CYS A 654 -3.71 -46.64 20.83
C CYS A 654 -4.68 -46.76 19.65
N PHE A 655 -5.38 -45.67 19.32
CA PHE A 655 -6.17 -45.55 18.10
C PHE A 655 -5.44 -44.71 17.05
N ILE A 656 -5.39 -45.18 15.80
CA ILE A 656 -5.15 -44.31 14.63
C ILE A 656 -6.47 -43.65 14.25
N LEU A 657 -6.50 -42.32 14.23
CA LEU A 657 -7.74 -41.57 14.07
C LEU A 657 -8.09 -41.30 12.60
N LYS A 658 -9.33 -41.64 12.22
CA LYS A 658 -9.86 -41.40 10.87
C LYS A 658 -10.10 -39.92 10.55
N SER A 659 -10.22 -39.08 11.59
CA SER A 659 -10.45 -37.63 11.47
C SER A 659 -9.78 -36.88 12.63
N LYS A 660 -9.51 -35.57 12.45
CA LYS A 660 -8.91 -34.72 13.50
C LYS A 660 -9.83 -34.53 14.73
N ARG A 661 -11.14 -34.64 14.52
CA ARG A 661 -12.20 -34.47 15.53
C ARG A 661 -13.18 -35.65 15.47
N PRO A 662 -12.76 -36.85 15.88
CA PRO A 662 -13.61 -38.03 15.83
C PRO A 662 -14.78 -37.90 16.81
N ARG A 663 -15.99 -38.23 16.34
CA ARG A 663 -17.24 -38.17 17.11
C ARG A 663 -17.71 -39.53 17.65
N GLU A 664 -17.04 -40.60 17.26
CA GLU A 664 -17.36 -41.98 17.62
C GLU A 664 -16.10 -42.84 17.58
N ILE A 665 -16.09 -43.98 18.28
CA ILE A 665 -14.97 -44.93 18.29
C ILE A 665 -14.90 -45.70 16.96
N GLU A 666 -16.06 -46.04 16.40
CA GLU A 666 -16.19 -46.85 15.18
C GLU A 666 -15.41 -46.25 14.00
N GLY A 667 -14.66 -47.10 13.30
CA GLY A 667 -13.83 -46.73 12.15
C GLY A 667 -12.47 -46.08 12.49
N ASN A 668 -12.11 -45.92 13.77
CA ASN A 668 -10.73 -45.64 14.17
C ASN A 668 -10.02 -46.97 14.45
N LEU A 669 -8.81 -47.17 13.92
CA LEU A 669 -8.10 -48.43 14.05
C LEU A 669 -7.46 -48.54 15.44
N LYS A 670 -7.94 -49.49 16.26
CA LYS A 670 -7.32 -49.81 17.55
C LYS A 670 -6.10 -50.71 17.35
N ILE A 671 -5.01 -50.38 18.02
CA ILE A 671 -3.75 -51.12 18.05
C ILE A 671 -3.44 -51.37 19.53
N GLU A 672 -3.31 -52.64 19.88
CA GLU A 672 -2.93 -53.12 21.22
C GLU A 672 -1.49 -53.62 21.18
#